data_AF-A0ABD0LI63-F1
#
_entry.id   AF-A0ABD0LI63-F1
#
_cell.length_a   1.000
_cell.length_b   1.000
_cell.length_c   1.000
_cell.angle_alpha   90.00
_cell.angle_beta   90.00
_cell.angle_gamma   90.00
#
_symmetry.space_group_name_H-M   'P 1'
#
loop_
_entity.id
_entity.type
_entity.pdbx_description
1 polymer ?
#
loop_
_entity_poly.entity_id
_entity_poly.type
_entity_poly.pdbx_seq_one_letter_code
_entity_poly.pdbx_strand_id
1 'polypeptide(L)'
;MAGKGNKSQVEAGKESSKGKKDDASKQYLEEKGFSEDIGARALIRDTVNGYVFWSIFQALAPMIWFYPLNELEISGYEAFAVVWLIPIVCEFSGLLQILRNRWAMGLLRLASVASLASFQAPSTLSRLIILAAGAGTSSLVLAATLFSPCKRIRCQTYWSLSLGLFAFITSRIWFVSFVPTWWNDQTNSVIIALGFIAALDQIVSGMDKVEKKVQVMVSSDQPAWFAAALGFGSLLFLTHWCFGEVSLITRWVVKGYPDPGPQPGIWGYPWSFVGAAAFFALYYLPTWQGYIGGLVLGVYTASIWPAMVNQVSACAPGRTLALANLVYIVEVLFLVWTVAFNFVPGGEYTREHSDWLIGAVMLFIVLGLRSGGRTGSDYTAFARIKTIRLPTGLHRAMILLIVVIGLLGFGHRQDPHRHELPKKANPRDFTAAIWTYHFGYDNKGWPSLERSAELLNNTGADVITLLESDASKPFLGNNDLGMWLGERLGMYVDFGPSTKDHTWGNLLLSKYPIVKSTHHLLPSPHGELAPAITATINIAGQHVDFVVTHMGNDRDVLDRKLQASFLADELRNCKNPAVFLGYVTSQPGSRDYKELISRGGVKDIDETDKGRWCEYIMYKGLIRLGYARVTHGGLSDTEVQIGRFRIPEDPKNFVDNRRLTKDPARVDKDLLFNSVFGTYHDGHGYFSDHRFHMSTPKYFLP
;
A
#
# COMPACT_ATOMS: atom_id res chain seq x y z
N MET A 1 -46.83 52.91 -69.98
CA MET A 1 -45.48 52.31 -70.12
C MET A 1 -44.73 52.68 -68.84
N ALA A 2 -44.67 51.88 -67.77
CA ALA A 2 -44.29 50.47 -67.65
C ALA A 2 -42.81 50.23 -68.03
N GLY A 3 -41.97 49.88 -67.04
CA GLY A 3 -40.66 49.25 -67.27
C GLY A 3 -39.44 49.85 -66.56
N LYS A 4 -39.24 49.53 -65.27
CA LYS A 4 -37.96 49.09 -64.67
C LYS A 4 -38.10 48.90 -63.16
N GLY A 5 -38.27 47.65 -62.73
CA GLY A 5 -38.48 47.34 -61.31
C GLY A 5 -38.74 45.86 -61.04
N ASN A 6 -37.88 44.96 -61.54
CA ASN A 6 -37.69 43.61 -60.96
C ASN A 6 -36.56 42.85 -61.66
N LYS A 7 -35.39 42.76 -61.00
CA LYS A 7 -34.40 41.69 -61.24
C LYS A 7 -33.62 41.25 -59.99
N SER A 8 -33.53 42.08 -58.94
CA SER A 8 -32.80 41.73 -57.71
C SER A 8 -33.56 40.84 -56.70
N GLN A 9 -34.89 40.74 -56.77
CA GLN A 9 -35.66 39.93 -55.79
C GLN A 9 -35.82 38.45 -56.16
N VAL A 10 -35.55 38.05 -57.41
CA VAL A 10 -35.76 36.65 -57.85
C VAL A 10 -34.56 35.74 -57.51
N GLU A 11 -33.35 36.29 -57.40
CA GLU A 11 -32.15 35.51 -57.02
C GLU A 11 -32.09 35.28 -55.50
N ALA A 12 -32.38 36.30 -54.69
CA ALA A 12 -32.43 36.19 -53.22
C ALA A 12 -33.44 35.11 -52.72
N GLY A 13 -34.58 34.94 -53.41
CA GLY A 13 -35.55 33.90 -53.08
C GLY A 13 -35.07 32.47 -53.37
N LYS A 14 -34.22 32.28 -54.39
CA LYS A 14 -33.67 30.97 -54.74
C LYS A 14 -32.56 30.53 -53.79
N GLU A 15 -31.70 31.44 -53.33
CA GLU A 15 -30.67 31.09 -52.33
C GLU A 15 -31.29 30.78 -50.96
N SER A 16 -32.28 31.57 -50.51
CA SER A 16 -32.95 31.32 -49.22
C SER A 16 -33.67 29.96 -49.16
N SER A 17 -34.36 29.56 -50.24
CA SER A 17 -35.04 28.25 -50.28
C SER A 17 -34.09 27.06 -50.43
N LYS A 18 -32.91 27.27 -51.05
CA LYS A 18 -31.88 26.24 -51.16
C LYS A 18 -31.19 26.03 -49.81
N GLY A 19 -30.80 27.11 -49.13
CA GLY A 19 -30.25 27.06 -47.77
C GLY A 19 -31.19 26.37 -46.78
N LYS A 20 -32.51 26.67 -46.80
CA LYS A 20 -33.48 25.98 -45.92
C LYS A 20 -33.73 24.51 -46.27
N LYS A 21 -33.62 24.08 -47.54
CA LYS A 21 -33.69 22.65 -47.89
C LYS A 21 -32.40 21.91 -47.60
N ASP A 22 -31.25 22.56 -47.72
CA ASP A 22 -29.96 21.96 -47.36
C ASP A 22 -29.79 21.88 -45.83
N ASP A 23 -30.28 22.85 -45.05
CA ASP A 23 -30.37 22.73 -43.58
C ASP A 23 -31.42 21.70 -43.15
N ALA A 24 -32.62 21.70 -43.72
CA ALA A 24 -33.63 20.69 -43.35
C ALA A 24 -33.19 19.26 -43.74
N SER A 25 -32.48 19.08 -44.86
CA SER A 25 -31.95 17.77 -45.24
C SER A 25 -30.69 17.38 -44.48
N LYS A 26 -29.83 18.34 -44.06
CA LYS A 26 -28.79 18.07 -43.06
C LYS A 26 -29.40 17.65 -41.73
N GLN A 27 -30.38 18.39 -41.22
CA GLN A 27 -31.06 18.09 -39.96
C GLN A 27 -31.75 16.71 -40.00
N TYR A 28 -32.43 16.38 -41.10
CA TYR A 28 -33.11 15.08 -41.30
C TYR A 28 -32.15 13.92 -41.64
N LEU A 29 -30.89 14.19 -42.01
CA LEU A 29 -29.82 13.19 -42.16
C LEU A 29 -28.94 13.07 -40.91
N GLU A 30 -28.84 14.11 -40.08
CA GLU A 30 -28.21 14.10 -38.76
C GLU A 30 -29.07 13.39 -37.70
N GLU A 31 -30.40 13.33 -37.88
CA GLU A 31 -31.32 12.63 -36.98
C GLU A 31 -31.25 11.08 -37.03
N LYS A 32 -30.57 10.48 -38.02
CA LYS A 32 -30.46 9.01 -38.17
C LYS A 32 -29.05 8.46 -37.95
N GLY A 33 -28.55 8.62 -36.72
CA GLY A 33 -27.41 7.87 -36.22
C GLY A 33 -27.14 8.13 -34.74
N PHE A 34 -26.89 7.07 -33.96
CA PHE A 34 -26.42 7.11 -32.57
C PHE A 34 -27.41 7.60 -31.49
N SER A 35 -28.45 6.77 -31.28
CA SER A 35 -28.98 6.51 -29.94
C SER A 35 -28.25 5.30 -29.33
N GLU A 36 -27.00 5.48 -28.88
CA GLU A 36 -26.33 4.52 -27.99
C GLU A 36 -26.03 5.20 -26.65
N ASP A 37 -26.97 5.07 -25.71
CA ASP A 37 -26.67 5.27 -24.30
C ASP A 37 -25.53 4.32 -23.88
N ILE A 38 -24.65 4.79 -22.99
CA ILE A 38 -23.64 3.94 -22.35
C ILE A 38 -24.37 2.96 -21.41
N GLY A 39 -24.76 1.81 -21.95
CA GLY A 39 -25.46 0.76 -21.21
C GLY A 39 -24.59 0.09 -20.15
N ALA A 40 -25.22 -0.66 -19.23
CA ALA A 40 -24.56 -1.32 -18.11
C ALA A 40 -23.35 -2.19 -18.51
N ARG A 41 -23.43 -2.93 -19.63
CA ARG A 41 -22.32 -3.71 -20.21
C ARG A 41 -21.07 -2.88 -20.41
N ALA A 42 -21.21 -1.70 -21.02
CA ALA A 42 -20.10 -0.80 -21.30
C ALA A 42 -19.46 -0.29 -19.99
N LEU A 43 -20.29 0.07 -19.00
CA LEU A 43 -19.80 0.56 -17.72
C LEU A 43 -19.09 -0.53 -16.89
N ILE A 44 -19.57 -1.77 -16.92
CA ILE A 44 -18.92 -2.93 -16.27
C ILE A 44 -17.55 -3.17 -16.91
N ARG A 45 -17.50 -3.27 -18.25
CA ARG A 45 -16.26 -3.44 -19.01
C ARG A 45 -15.26 -2.31 -18.72
N ASP A 46 -15.72 -1.06 -18.71
CA ASP A 46 -14.86 0.11 -18.46
C ASP A 46 -14.33 0.10 -17.01
N THR A 47 -15.14 -0.34 -16.04
CA THR A 47 -14.71 -0.56 -14.64
C THR A 47 -13.61 -1.63 -14.55
N VAL A 48 -13.76 -2.77 -15.24
CA VAL A 48 -12.75 -3.84 -15.29
C VAL A 48 -11.46 -3.36 -15.95
N ASN A 49 -11.54 -2.63 -17.08
CA ASN A 49 -10.36 -2.05 -17.74
C ASN A 49 -9.60 -1.09 -16.81
N GLY A 50 -10.31 -0.29 -16.01
CA GLY A 50 -9.69 0.59 -15.02
C GLY A 50 -9.09 -0.16 -13.83
N TYR A 51 -9.75 -1.23 -13.36
CA TYR A 51 -9.23 -2.11 -12.32
C TYR A 51 -7.88 -2.72 -12.75
N VAL A 52 -7.81 -3.25 -13.98
CA VAL A 52 -6.56 -3.79 -14.55
C VAL A 52 -5.47 -2.72 -14.65
N PHE A 53 -5.82 -1.50 -15.08
CA PHE A 53 -4.87 -0.37 -15.09
C PHE A 53 -4.29 -0.11 -13.68
N TRP A 54 -5.14 0.02 -12.66
CA TRP A 54 -4.69 0.36 -11.30
C TRP A 54 -3.90 -0.77 -10.65
N SER A 55 -4.28 -2.02 -10.86
CA SER A 55 -3.45 -3.16 -10.48
C SER A 55 -2.04 -2.99 -11.04
N ILE A 56 -1.89 -2.97 -12.37
CA ILE A 56 -0.57 -2.95 -13.03
C ILE A 56 0.25 -1.73 -12.59
N PHE A 57 -0.38 -0.56 -12.50
CA PHE A 57 0.28 0.69 -12.12
C PHE A 57 0.86 0.63 -10.71
N GLN A 58 0.12 0.07 -9.74
CA GLN A 58 0.56 0.02 -8.34
C GLN A 58 1.57 -1.10 -8.04
N ALA A 59 1.56 -2.21 -8.80
CA ALA A 59 2.47 -3.34 -8.51
C ALA A 59 3.91 -3.21 -9.02
N LEU A 60 4.20 -2.27 -9.92
CA LEU A 60 5.57 -2.10 -10.42
C LEU A 60 6.52 -1.51 -9.37
N ALA A 61 6.04 -0.59 -8.52
CA ALA A 61 6.87 -0.01 -7.45
C ALA A 61 7.34 -1.06 -6.42
N PRO A 62 6.47 -1.91 -5.84
CA PRO A 62 6.92 -2.98 -4.94
C PRO A 62 7.96 -3.92 -5.57
N MET A 63 7.87 -4.20 -6.86
CA MET A 63 8.78 -5.16 -7.50
C MET A 63 10.14 -4.60 -7.88
N ILE A 64 10.25 -3.29 -8.08
CA ILE A 64 11.53 -2.62 -8.32
C ILE A 64 12.19 -2.22 -7.00
N TRP A 65 11.44 -1.72 -6.02
CA TRP A 65 11.97 -1.16 -4.78
C TRP A 65 12.16 -2.18 -3.64
N PHE A 66 11.62 -3.40 -3.73
CA PHE A 66 11.92 -4.46 -2.74
C PHE A 66 13.40 -4.87 -2.73
N TYR A 67 14.01 -5.11 -3.90
CA TYR A 67 15.39 -5.64 -3.98
C TYR A 67 16.44 -4.69 -3.42
N PRO A 68 16.44 -3.37 -3.74
CA PRO A 68 17.39 -2.44 -3.15
C PRO A 68 17.27 -2.31 -1.63
N LEU A 69 16.08 -2.57 -1.07
CA LEU A 69 15.87 -2.60 0.38
C LEU A 69 16.40 -3.91 1.00
N ASN A 70 16.22 -5.05 0.31
CA ASN A 70 16.74 -6.34 0.75
C ASN A 70 18.27 -6.45 0.60
N GLU A 71 18.86 -5.82 -0.42
CA GLU A 71 20.31 -5.82 -0.70
C GLU A 71 21.04 -4.64 -0.03
N LEU A 72 20.29 -3.64 0.48
CA LEU A 72 20.78 -2.38 1.06
C LEU A 72 21.72 -1.57 0.14
N GLU A 73 21.62 -1.82 -1.17
CA GLU A 73 22.42 -1.23 -2.26
C GLU A 73 21.55 -1.10 -3.54
N ILE A 74 22.08 -0.46 -4.60
CA ILE A 74 21.38 -0.32 -5.90
C ILE A 74 21.46 -1.65 -6.66
N SER A 75 20.33 -2.33 -6.87
CA SER A 75 20.28 -3.68 -7.47
C SER A 75 20.31 -3.69 -9.01
N GLY A 76 20.09 -2.54 -9.63
CA GLY A 76 19.94 -2.36 -11.08
C GLY A 76 18.51 -2.56 -11.58
N TYR A 77 17.59 -3.06 -10.76
CA TYR A 77 16.17 -3.18 -11.12
C TYR A 77 15.48 -1.83 -11.23
N GLU A 78 16.03 -0.78 -10.61
CA GLU A 78 15.60 0.62 -10.70
C GLU A 78 15.58 1.13 -12.15
N ALA A 79 16.40 0.53 -13.04
CA ALA A 79 16.38 0.83 -14.47
C ALA A 79 14.99 0.61 -15.10
N PHE A 80 14.17 -0.33 -14.58
CA PHE A 80 12.81 -0.55 -15.08
C PHE A 80 11.84 0.61 -14.80
N ALA A 81 12.19 1.55 -13.89
CA ALA A 81 11.41 2.77 -13.67
C ALA A 81 11.26 3.62 -14.95
N VAL A 82 12.23 3.53 -15.87
CA VAL A 82 12.20 4.22 -17.16
C VAL A 82 10.99 3.84 -18.02
N VAL A 83 10.38 2.66 -17.78
CA VAL A 83 9.25 2.18 -18.56
C VAL A 83 7.99 3.03 -18.35
N TRP A 84 7.83 3.66 -17.18
CA TRP A 84 6.77 4.66 -16.99
C TRP A 84 6.96 5.93 -17.86
N LEU A 85 8.16 6.20 -18.36
CA LEU A 85 8.43 7.33 -19.27
C LEU A 85 8.10 7.01 -20.74
N ILE A 86 7.70 5.77 -21.06
CA ILE A 86 7.35 5.34 -22.42
C ILE A 86 6.31 6.22 -23.15
N PRO A 87 5.37 6.94 -22.51
CA PRO A 87 4.48 7.85 -23.23
C PRO A 87 5.20 8.88 -24.10
N ILE A 88 6.47 9.21 -23.85
CA ILE A 88 7.26 10.14 -24.67
C ILE A 88 7.25 9.77 -26.17
N VAL A 89 7.11 8.50 -26.53
CA VAL A 89 7.02 8.06 -27.95
C VAL A 89 5.77 8.60 -28.66
N CYS A 90 4.74 9.03 -27.91
CA CYS A 90 3.54 9.67 -28.45
C CYS A 90 3.76 11.10 -28.97
N GLU A 91 4.94 11.71 -28.75
CA GLU A 91 5.32 12.96 -29.45
C GLU A 91 5.49 12.72 -30.97
N PHE A 92 5.88 11.51 -31.37
CA PHE A 92 5.92 11.13 -32.79
C PHE A 92 4.48 10.89 -33.30
N SER A 93 3.97 11.86 -34.05
CA SER A 93 2.58 11.86 -34.54
C SER A 93 2.19 10.60 -35.33
N GLY A 94 3.13 9.99 -36.06
CA GLY A 94 2.94 8.70 -36.74
C GLY A 94 2.72 7.53 -35.76
N LEU A 95 3.51 7.44 -34.69
CA LEU A 95 3.32 6.42 -33.65
C LEU A 95 1.99 6.64 -32.93
N LEU A 96 1.66 7.87 -32.56
CA LEU A 96 0.38 8.18 -31.92
C LEU A 96 -0.84 7.83 -32.80
N GLN A 97 -0.74 7.98 -34.13
CA GLN A 97 -1.77 7.53 -35.06
C GLN A 97 -1.88 6.00 -35.12
N ILE A 98 -0.76 5.27 -35.08
CA ILE A 98 -0.74 3.81 -34.99
C ILE A 98 -1.38 3.35 -33.67
N LEU A 99 -0.99 3.93 -32.53
CA LEU A 99 -1.54 3.61 -31.20
C LEU A 99 -3.05 3.88 -31.10
N ARG A 100 -3.56 4.87 -31.86
CA ARG A 100 -5.00 5.18 -31.97
C ARG A 100 -5.77 4.28 -32.95
N ASN A 101 -5.11 3.36 -33.65
CA ASN A 101 -5.79 2.33 -34.43
C ASN A 101 -6.47 1.32 -33.49
N ARG A 102 -7.75 1.00 -33.73
CA ARG A 102 -8.53 0.04 -32.92
C ARG A 102 -7.82 -1.29 -32.66
N TRP A 103 -7.06 -1.80 -33.62
CA TRP A 103 -6.39 -3.10 -33.52
C TRP A 103 -5.09 -3.01 -32.71
N ALA A 104 -4.32 -1.93 -32.90
CA ALA A 104 -3.13 -1.68 -32.10
C ALA A 104 -3.48 -1.39 -30.64
N MET A 105 -4.50 -0.54 -30.39
CA MET A 105 -5.01 -0.28 -29.05
C MET A 105 -5.57 -1.55 -28.39
N GLY A 106 -6.29 -2.37 -29.16
CA GLY A 106 -6.75 -3.69 -28.73
C GLY A 106 -5.62 -4.61 -28.30
N LEU A 107 -4.58 -4.73 -29.13
CA LEU A 107 -3.40 -5.53 -28.84
C LEU A 107 -2.67 -5.05 -27.58
N LEU A 108 -2.56 -3.72 -27.38
CA LEU A 108 -1.95 -3.15 -26.18
C LEU A 108 -2.78 -3.46 -24.92
N ARG A 109 -4.12 -3.34 -24.97
CA ARG A 109 -5.00 -3.75 -23.87
C ARG A 109 -4.84 -5.23 -23.54
N LEU A 110 -4.79 -6.09 -24.55
CA LEU A 110 -4.56 -7.53 -24.37
C LEU A 110 -3.17 -7.82 -23.78
N ALA A 111 -2.13 -7.10 -24.20
CA ALA A 111 -0.78 -7.22 -23.63
C ALA A 111 -0.74 -6.75 -22.16
N SER A 112 -1.43 -5.66 -21.81
CA SER A 112 -1.58 -5.23 -20.42
C SER A 112 -2.31 -6.29 -19.57
N VAL A 113 -3.42 -6.86 -20.04
CA VAL A 113 -4.10 -7.95 -19.34
C VAL A 113 -3.21 -9.19 -19.20
N ALA A 114 -2.52 -9.59 -20.27
CA ALA A 114 -1.59 -10.72 -20.25
C ALA A 114 -0.44 -10.53 -19.26
N SER A 115 -0.01 -9.28 -19.02
CA SER A 115 1.03 -8.99 -18.03
C SER A 115 0.65 -9.37 -16.60
N LEU A 116 -0.64 -9.49 -16.27
CA LEU A 116 -1.07 -9.95 -14.95
C LEU A 116 -0.64 -11.40 -14.65
N ALA A 117 -0.39 -12.20 -15.69
CA ALA A 117 0.21 -13.53 -15.57
C ALA A 117 1.69 -13.48 -15.12
N SER A 118 2.29 -12.30 -14.93
CA SER A 118 3.60 -12.15 -14.26
C SER A 118 3.65 -12.80 -12.88
N PHE A 119 2.50 -13.00 -12.23
CA PHE A 119 2.39 -13.74 -10.97
C PHE A 119 2.83 -15.22 -11.11
N GLN A 120 2.63 -15.80 -12.28
CA GLN A 120 2.93 -17.20 -12.59
C GLN A 120 4.37 -17.35 -13.15
N ALA A 121 5.17 -16.29 -13.12
CA ALA A 121 6.51 -16.30 -13.68
C ALA A 121 7.49 -17.11 -12.79
N PRO A 122 8.40 -17.91 -13.38
CA PRO A 122 9.28 -18.82 -12.64
C PRO A 122 10.40 -18.11 -11.85
N SER A 123 10.63 -16.82 -12.11
CA SER A 123 11.59 -15.98 -11.39
C SER A 123 11.07 -14.56 -11.29
N THR A 124 11.55 -13.83 -10.29
CA THR A 124 11.12 -12.45 -10.04
C THR A 124 11.64 -11.44 -11.06
N LEU A 125 12.83 -11.65 -11.64
CA LEU A 125 13.26 -10.90 -12.82
C LEU A 125 12.30 -11.11 -14.01
N SER A 126 11.83 -12.34 -14.25
CA SER A 126 10.82 -12.61 -15.28
C SER A 126 9.48 -11.91 -14.96
N ARG A 127 9.04 -11.97 -13.69
CA ARG A 127 7.86 -11.23 -13.20
C ARG A 127 8.00 -9.72 -13.45
N LEU A 128 9.15 -9.14 -13.11
CA LEU A 128 9.45 -7.72 -13.29
C LEU A 128 9.43 -7.32 -14.77
N ILE A 129 10.08 -8.09 -15.65
CA ILE A 129 10.08 -7.83 -17.10
C ILE A 129 8.65 -7.85 -17.67
N ILE A 130 7.87 -8.88 -17.34
CA ILE A 130 6.48 -9.02 -17.83
C ILE A 130 5.60 -7.89 -17.30
N LEU A 131 5.69 -7.58 -16.00
CA LEU A 131 4.91 -6.52 -15.35
C LEU A 131 5.28 -5.13 -15.87
N ALA A 132 6.57 -4.87 -16.10
CA ALA A 132 7.05 -3.62 -16.69
C ALA A 132 6.52 -3.45 -18.11
N ALA A 133 6.58 -4.49 -18.96
CA ALA A 133 5.95 -4.45 -20.29
C ALA A 133 4.43 -4.19 -20.19
N GLY A 134 3.76 -4.75 -19.18
CA GLY A 134 2.39 -4.42 -18.80
C GLY A 134 2.17 -2.94 -18.50
N ALA A 135 2.98 -2.37 -17.60
CA ALA A 135 2.89 -0.97 -17.19
C ALA A 135 3.17 -0.01 -18.36
N GLY A 136 4.13 -0.34 -19.23
CA GLY A 136 4.44 0.41 -20.43
C GLY A 136 3.28 0.39 -21.43
N THR A 137 2.76 -0.79 -21.78
CA THR A 137 1.59 -0.91 -22.68
C THR A 137 0.35 -0.21 -22.12
N SER A 138 0.10 -0.34 -20.81
CA SER A 138 -0.99 0.34 -20.11
C SER A 138 -0.85 1.88 -20.17
N SER A 139 0.38 2.39 -19.99
CA SER A 139 0.68 3.82 -20.12
C SER A 139 0.49 4.36 -21.54
N LEU A 140 0.76 3.55 -22.57
CA LEU A 140 0.49 3.90 -23.97
C LEU A 140 -1.02 3.90 -24.28
N VAL A 141 -1.79 2.96 -23.72
CA VAL A 141 -3.27 2.98 -23.81
C VAL A 141 -3.84 4.23 -23.14
N LEU A 142 -3.32 4.60 -21.97
CA LEU A 142 -3.69 5.85 -21.28
C LEU A 142 -3.41 7.08 -22.17
N ALA A 143 -2.19 7.18 -22.72
CA ALA A 143 -1.81 8.27 -23.62
C ALA A 143 -2.73 8.37 -24.86
N ALA A 144 -3.03 7.23 -25.50
CA ALA A 144 -3.86 7.21 -26.71
C ALA A 144 -5.33 7.57 -26.45
N THR A 145 -5.87 7.23 -25.27
CA THR A 145 -7.29 7.38 -24.94
C THR A 145 -7.61 8.66 -24.16
N LEU A 146 -6.85 8.99 -23.10
CA LEU A 146 -7.06 10.19 -22.28
C LEU A 146 -6.86 11.48 -23.08
N PHE A 147 -5.95 11.46 -24.05
CA PHE A 147 -5.67 12.58 -24.97
C PHE A 147 -6.31 12.34 -26.35
N SER A 148 -7.30 11.44 -26.47
CA SER A 148 -8.02 11.23 -27.72
C SER A 148 -8.74 12.51 -28.17
N PRO A 149 -8.76 12.88 -29.47
CA PRO A 149 -9.55 14.03 -29.93
C PRO A 149 -11.05 13.84 -29.67
N CYS A 150 -11.53 12.60 -29.58
CA CYS A 150 -12.93 12.28 -29.29
C CYS A 150 -13.26 12.47 -27.80
N LYS A 151 -14.13 13.43 -27.47
CA LYS A 151 -14.55 13.71 -26.08
C LYS A 151 -15.23 12.50 -25.40
N ARG A 152 -15.95 11.66 -26.16
CA ARG A 152 -16.54 10.40 -25.67
C ARG A 152 -15.48 9.45 -25.13
N ILE A 153 -14.39 9.23 -25.88
CA ILE A 153 -13.31 8.33 -25.45
C ILE A 153 -12.63 8.89 -24.20
N ARG A 154 -12.32 10.20 -24.14
CA ARG A 154 -11.75 10.81 -22.93
C ARG A 154 -12.64 10.66 -21.69
N CYS A 155 -13.95 10.84 -21.86
CA CYS A 155 -14.94 10.68 -20.80
C CYS A 155 -15.03 9.22 -20.31
N GLN A 156 -15.03 8.27 -21.25
CA GLN A 156 -15.00 6.83 -20.95
C GLN A 156 -13.70 6.44 -20.22
N THR A 157 -12.53 6.94 -20.65
CA THR A 157 -11.26 6.74 -19.93
C THR A 157 -11.31 7.28 -18.50
N TYR A 158 -11.85 8.49 -18.30
CA TYR A 158 -12.00 9.07 -16.95
C TYR A 158 -12.86 8.18 -16.04
N TRP A 159 -14.03 7.75 -16.50
CA TRP A 159 -14.94 6.92 -15.70
C TRP A 159 -14.43 5.49 -15.53
N SER A 160 -13.75 4.93 -16.52
CA SER A 160 -13.02 3.67 -16.43
C SER A 160 -12.01 3.70 -15.29
N LEU A 161 -11.11 4.69 -15.27
CA LEU A 161 -10.12 4.86 -14.21
C LEU A 161 -10.77 5.12 -12.84
N SER A 162 -11.81 5.96 -12.78
CA SER A 162 -12.46 6.32 -11.52
C SER A 162 -13.20 5.14 -10.87
N LEU A 163 -14.04 4.44 -11.64
CA LEU A 163 -14.77 3.27 -11.15
C LEU A 163 -13.83 2.09 -10.91
N GLY A 164 -12.82 1.92 -11.76
CA GLY A 164 -11.76 0.94 -11.59
C GLY A 164 -10.98 1.13 -10.29
N LEU A 165 -10.66 2.39 -9.91
CA LEU A 165 -10.01 2.69 -8.63
C LEU A 165 -10.91 2.34 -7.44
N PHE A 166 -12.18 2.74 -7.48
CA PHE A 166 -13.11 2.40 -6.39
C PHE A 166 -13.34 0.89 -6.29
N ALA A 167 -13.46 0.18 -7.41
CA ALA A 167 -13.56 -1.28 -7.43
C ALA A 167 -12.27 -1.96 -6.91
N PHE A 168 -11.11 -1.42 -7.24
CA PHE A 168 -9.80 -1.86 -6.73
C PHE A 168 -9.69 -1.68 -5.22
N ILE A 169 -9.96 -0.48 -4.70
CA ILE A 169 -9.95 -0.19 -3.26
C ILE A 169 -10.99 -1.07 -2.53
N THR A 170 -12.21 -1.19 -3.07
CA THR A 170 -13.25 -2.05 -2.50
C THR A 170 -12.85 -3.52 -2.48
N SER A 171 -12.13 -4.02 -3.49
CA SER A 171 -11.69 -5.42 -3.49
C SER A 171 -10.62 -5.68 -2.42
N ARG A 172 -9.74 -4.70 -2.13
CA ARG A 172 -8.79 -4.77 -0.99
C ARG A 172 -9.50 -4.91 0.37
N ILE A 173 -10.73 -4.41 0.54
CA ILE A 173 -11.51 -4.62 1.77
C ILE A 173 -11.78 -6.13 1.99
N TRP A 174 -12.19 -6.84 0.94
CA TRP A 174 -12.52 -8.27 0.99
C TRP A 174 -11.29 -9.17 1.16
N PHE A 175 -10.11 -8.68 0.76
CA PHE A 175 -8.83 -9.37 0.87
C PHE A 175 -7.93 -8.79 1.98
N VAL A 176 -8.56 -8.11 2.95
CA VAL A 176 -7.92 -7.56 4.17
C VAL A 176 -6.62 -6.83 3.85
N SER A 177 -6.75 -5.72 3.12
CA SER A 177 -5.68 -4.86 2.58
C SER A 177 -4.97 -5.36 1.31
N PHE A 178 -4.97 -6.64 0.96
CA PHE A 178 -4.19 -7.12 -0.19
C PHE A 178 -4.87 -6.94 -1.55
N VAL A 179 -4.06 -6.80 -2.60
CA VAL A 179 -4.54 -6.67 -3.99
C VAL A 179 -4.91 -8.05 -4.54
N PRO A 180 -6.20 -8.32 -4.87
CA PRO A 180 -6.65 -9.66 -5.27
C PRO A 180 -6.00 -10.17 -6.56
N THR A 181 -5.53 -9.27 -7.42
CA THR A 181 -4.81 -9.61 -8.67
C THR A 181 -3.56 -10.47 -8.42
N TRP A 182 -2.97 -10.39 -7.23
CA TRP A 182 -1.75 -11.10 -6.83
C TRP A 182 -1.90 -11.79 -5.47
N TRP A 183 -3.13 -12.14 -5.11
CA TRP A 183 -3.40 -12.86 -3.87
C TRP A 183 -3.06 -14.36 -4.01
N ASN A 184 -3.59 -15.01 -5.05
CA ASN A 184 -3.28 -16.40 -5.40
C ASN A 184 -3.57 -16.67 -6.89
N ASP A 185 -3.20 -17.86 -7.38
CA ASP A 185 -3.37 -18.22 -8.80
C ASP A 185 -4.84 -18.18 -9.26
N GLN A 186 -5.79 -18.53 -8.38
CA GLN A 186 -7.21 -18.54 -8.71
C GLN A 186 -7.74 -17.11 -8.94
N THR A 187 -7.46 -16.19 -8.01
CA THR A 187 -7.86 -14.78 -8.08
C THR A 187 -7.17 -14.05 -9.21
N ASN A 188 -5.87 -14.31 -9.43
CA ASN A 188 -5.11 -13.85 -10.59
C ASN A 188 -5.77 -14.32 -11.91
N SER A 189 -6.09 -15.61 -12.03
CA SER A 189 -6.74 -16.19 -13.22
C SER A 189 -8.14 -15.61 -13.48
N VAL A 190 -8.95 -15.39 -12.44
CA VAL A 190 -10.27 -14.75 -12.56
C VAL A 190 -10.14 -13.32 -13.09
N ILE A 191 -9.18 -12.54 -12.58
CA ILE A 191 -8.98 -11.15 -13.01
C ILE A 191 -8.40 -11.08 -14.42
N ILE A 192 -7.51 -12.02 -14.81
CA ILE A 192 -7.06 -12.19 -16.20
C ILE A 192 -8.26 -12.50 -17.11
N ALA A 193 -9.13 -13.44 -16.74
CA ALA A 193 -10.30 -13.80 -17.55
C ALA A 193 -11.27 -12.63 -17.71
N LEU A 194 -11.60 -11.91 -16.63
CA LEU A 194 -12.44 -10.71 -16.67
C LEU A 194 -11.81 -9.59 -17.52
N GLY A 195 -10.51 -9.34 -17.34
CA GLY A 195 -9.75 -8.36 -18.14
C GLY A 195 -9.72 -8.72 -19.62
N PHE A 196 -9.56 -10.01 -19.95
CA PHE A 196 -9.53 -10.51 -21.33
C PHE A 196 -10.88 -10.36 -22.01
N ILE A 197 -11.97 -10.74 -21.32
CA ILE A 197 -13.35 -10.52 -21.78
C ILE A 197 -13.59 -9.01 -21.99
N ALA A 198 -13.14 -8.16 -21.07
CA ALA A 198 -13.34 -6.71 -21.16
C ALA A 198 -12.54 -6.07 -22.32
N ALA A 199 -11.31 -6.53 -22.56
CA ALA A 199 -10.47 -6.11 -23.67
C ALA A 199 -11.06 -6.56 -25.02
N LEU A 200 -11.51 -7.81 -25.13
CA LEU A 200 -12.21 -8.32 -26.33
C LEU A 200 -13.50 -7.56 -26.60
N ASP A 201 -14.31 -7.28 -25.57
CA ASP A 201 -15.55 -6.52 -25.72
C ASP A 201 -15.29 -5.10 -26.25
N GLN A 202 -14.21 -4.43 -25.80
CA GLN A 202 -13.79 -3.14 -26.33
C GLN A 202 -13.40 -3.23 -27.81
N ILE A 203 -12.66 -4.27 -28.20
CA ILE A 203 -12.20 -4.51 -29.57
C ILE A 203 -13.37 -4.79 -30.51
N VAL A 204 -14.32 -5.63 -30.09
CA VAL A 204 -15.48 -6.07 -30.89
C VAL A 204 -16.51 -4.95 -31.02
N SER A 205 -16.88 -4.29 -29.92
CA SER A 205 -17.80 -3.14 -29.94
C SER A 205 -17.26 -1.96 -30.74
N GLY A 206 -15.94 -1.86 -30.92
CA GLY A 206 -15.31 -0.83 -31.73
C GLY A 206 -15.42 0.58 -31.16
N MET A 207 -15.75 0.72 -29.87
CA MET A 207 -15.97 2.04 -29.25
C MET A 207 -14.76 2.97 -29.31
N ASP A 208 -13.54 2.43 -29.37
CA ASP A 208 -12.28 3.18 -29.49
C ASP A 208 -12.08 3.80 -30.91
N LYS A 209 -13.00 3.57 -31.85
CA LYS A 209 -12.95 4.13 -33.21
C LYS A 209 -13.12 5.66 -33.18
N VAL A 210 -12.04 6.37 -33.52
CA VAL A 210 -12.07 7.81 -33.83
C VAL A 210 -12.67 8.00 -35.23
N GLU A 211 -13.68 8.85 -35.34
CA GLU A 211 -14.31 9.16 -36.63
C GLU A 211 -13.39 9.99 -37.54
N LYS A 212 -13.45 9.74 -38.85
CA LYS A 212 -12.65 10.51 -39.83
C LYS A 212 -13.28 11.89 -40.03
N LYS A 213 -12.43 12.93 -39.99
CA LYS A 213 -12.75 14.37 -39.96
C LYS A 213 -13.30 14.91 -38.63
N VAL A 214 -12.43 14.98 -37.63
CA VAL A 214 -12.46 16.12 -36.69
C VAL A 214 -11.35 17.07 -37.11
N GLN A 215 -11.70 18.22 -37.70
CA GLN A 215 -10.75 19.33 -37.80
C GLN A 215 -10.51 19.83 -36.37
N VAL A 216 -9.29 19.67 -35.88
CA VAL A 216 -8.88 20.25 -34.60
C VAL A 216 -8.76 21.77 -34.82
N MET A 217 -9.82 22.51 -34.45
CA MET A 217 -9.67 23.94 -34.20
C MET A 217 -8.74 24.07 -33.00
N VAL A 218 -7.49 24.46 -33.24
CA VAL A 218 -6.53 24.79 -32.19
C VAL A 218 -7.01 26.09 -31.56
N SER A 219 -7.68 25.99 -30.40
CA SER A 219 -7.96 27.16 -29.58
C SER A 219 -6.64 27.75 -29.08
N SER A 220 -6.49 29.07 -29.16
CA SER A 220 -5.29 29.81 -28.75
C SER A 220 -4.97 29.75 -27.24
N ASP A 221 -5.84 29.13 -26.44
CA ASP A 221 -5.84 29.15 -24.97
C ASP A 221 -5.55 27.75 -24.40
N GLN A 222 -4.49 27.08 -24.88
CA GLN A 222 -4.08 25.77 -24.35
C GLN A 222 -3.42 25.91 -22.96
N PRO A 223 -3.65 24.96 -22.04
CA PRO A 223 -2.99 25.00 -20.73
C PRO A 223 -1.46 24.92 -20.82
N ALA A 224 -0.80 25.53 -19.83
CA ALA A 224 0.64 25.43 -19.62
C ALA A 224 1.03 23.96 -19.30
N TRP A 225 1.34 23.20 -20.36
CA TRP A 225 1.53 21.74 -20.31
C TRP A 225 2.49 21.26 -19.22
N PHE A 226 3.54 22.04 -18.94
CA PHE A 226 4.52 21.72 -17.90
C PHE A 226 3.86 21.72 -16.51
N ALA A 227 3.15 22.81 -16.16
CA ALA A 227 2.44 22.90 -14.89
C ALA A 227 1.29 21.86 -14.79
N ALA A 228 0.59 21.59 -15.90
CA ALA A 228 -0.44 20.54 -15.96
C ALA A 228 0.16 19.15 -15.71
N ALA A 229 1.35 18.85 -16.24
CA ALA A 229 2.06 17.61 -15.99
C ALA A 229 2.50 17.47 -14.52
N LEU A 230 3.09 18.52 -13.94
CA LEU A 230 3.46 18.54 -12.51
C LEU A 230 2.26 18.17 -11.64
N GLY A 231 1.15 18.91 -11.77
CA GLY A 231 -0.04 18.67 -10.95
C GLY A 231 -0.73 17.33 -11.19
N PHE A 232 -0.68 16.77 -12.41
CA PHE A 232 -1.22 15.44 -12.69
C PHE A 232 -0.36 14.33 -12.06
N GLY A 233 0.97 14.48 -12.09
CA GLY A 233 1.91 13.56 -11.42
C GLY A 233 1.69 13.52 -9.91
N SER A 234 1.68 14.70 -9.27
CA SER A 234 1.45 14.80 -7.82
C SER A 234 0.04 14.37 -7.39
N LEU A 235 -0.97 14.52 -8.25
CA LEU A 235 -2.31 14.02 -7.97
C LEU A 235 -2.38 12.48 -8.07
N LEU A 236 -1.66 11.86 -9.02
CA LEU A 236 -1.47 10.41 -9.09
C LEU A 236 -0.75 9.90 -7.83
N PHE A 237 0.34 10.55 -7.43
CA PHE A 237 1.11 10.18 -6.24
C PHE A 237 0.27 10.30 -4.95
N LEU A 238 -0.38 11.45 -4.71
CA LEU A 238 -1.29 11.64 -3.57
C LEU A 238 -2.39 10.56 -3.51
N THR A 239 -2.97 10.23 -4.68
CA THR A 239 -4.00 9.19 -4.77
C THR A 239 -3.44 7.80 -4.42
N HIS A 240 -2.21 7.47 -4.83
CA HIS A 240 -1.58 6.21 -4.47
C HIS A 240 -1.10 6.18 -3.00
N TRP A 241 -0.56 7.29 -2.48
CA TRP A 241 0.07 7.37 -1.16
C TRP A 241 -0.93 7.42 0.01
N CYS A 242 -2.00 8.19 -0.11
CA CYS A 242 -2.99 8.35 0.97
C CYS A 242 -4.27 7.53 0.75
N PHE A 243 -4.56 7.12 -0.49
CA PHE A 243 -5.83 6.49 -0.88
C PHE A 243 -5.66 5.19 -1.69
N GLY A 244 -4.45 4.63 -1.74
CA GLY A 244 -4.17 3.33 -2.41
C GLY A 244 -4.72 2.11 -1.67
N GLU A 245 -5.06 2.26 -0.38
CA GLU A 245 -5.64 1.23 0.48
C GLU A 245 -6.49 1.89 1.60
N VAL A 246 -7.49 1.18 2.14
CA VAL A 246 -8.55 1.76 3.01
C VAL A 246 -8.10 2.08 4.44
N SER A 247 -7.06 1.42 4.96
CA SER A 247 -6.57 1.60 6.32
C SER A 247 -5.56 2.76 6.45
N LEU A 248 -4.92 3.20 5.35
CA LEU A 248 -3.81 4.15 5.40
C LEU A 248 -4.13 5.40 6.23
N ILE A 249 -5.32 5.99 6.05
CA ILE A 249 -5.73 7.20 6.79
C ILE A 249 -5.82 6.95 8.31
N THR A 250 -6.27 5.77 8.75
CA THR A 250 -6.25 5.44 10.19
C THR A 250 -4.83 5.13 10.67
N ARG A 251 -4.02 4.42 9.88
CA ARG A 251 -2.61 4.11 10.19
C ARG A 251 -1.73 5.35 10.36
N TRP A 252 -2.00 6.43 9.63
CA TRP A 252 -1.28 7.70 9.77
C TRP A 252 -1.52 8.42 11.12
N VAL A 253 -2.55 8.03 11.89
CA VAL A 253 -2.99 8.80 13.07
C VAL A 253 -3.01 7.98 14.37
N VAL A 254 -2.66 6.70 14.31
CA VAL A 254 -2.50 5.81 15.48
C VAL A 254 -1.50 6.39 16.48
N LYS A 255 -1.79 6.27 17.78
CA LYS A 255 -0.87 6.59 18.88
C LYS A 255 -0.79 5.54 20.00
N GLY A 256 -1.42 4.38 19.82
CA GLY A 256 -1.47 3.28 20.80
C GLY A 256 -2.78 3.19 21.61
N TYR A 257 -2.90 2.14 22.42
CA TYR A 257 -4.09 1.88 23.25
C TYR A 257 -4.12 2.77 24.50
N PRO A 258 -5.29 3.31 24.92
CA PRO A 258 -6.65 2.89 24.56
C PRO A 258 -7.39 3.77 23.54
N ASP A 259 -6.71 4.58 22.72
CA ASP A 259 -7.35 5.41 21.67
C ASP A 259 -7.03 4.86 20.25
N PRO A 260 -7.74 3.81 19.79
CA PRO A 260 -7.43 3.09 18.54
C PRO A 260 -7.75 3.89 17.27
N GLY A 261 -8.38 5.06 17.38
CA GLY A 261 -8.70 5.90 16.24
C GLY A 261 -10.08 5.65 15.58
N PRO A 262 -10.34 6.32 14.43
CA PRO A 262 -11.71 6.80 14.12
C PRO A 262 -12.54 6.10 13.03
N GLN A 263 -13.84 6.46 12.98
CA GLN A 263 -14.79 6.20 11.88
C GLN A 263 -15.39 7.51 11.30
N PRO A 264 -15.92 7.54 10.05
CA PRO A 264 -15.95 8.78 9.24
C PRO A 264 -17.18 9.70 9.30
N GLY A 265 -16.91 11.00 9.12
CA GLY A 265 -17.86 12.10 8.90
C GLY A 265 -17.24 13.24 8.08
N ILE A 266 -18.06 14.10 7.43
CA ILE A 266 -17.64 15.01 6.33
C ILE A 266 -18.32 16.39 6.49
N TRP A 267 -17.64 17.53 6.24
CA TRP A 267 -18.12 18.80 5.59
C TRP A 267 -16.92 19.76 5.30
N GLY A 268 -17.05 20.74 4.37
CA GLY A 268 -15.99 21.72 3.96
C GLY A 268 -16.28 23.19 4.37
N TYR A 269 -15.60 24.29 3.97
CA TYR A 269 -14.71 24.74 2.85
C TYR A 269 -13.66 25.77 3.40
N PRO A 270 -12.71 26.46 2.68
CA PRO A 270 -12.50 26.70 1.23
C PRO A 270 -11.35 25.93 0.55
N TRP A 271 -11.55 25.55 -0.71
CA TRP A 271 -11.12 24.22 -1.16
C TRP A 271 -9.62 23.90 -1.25
N SER A 272 -8.76 24.68 -1.91
CA SER A 272 -7.33 24.34 -2.01
C SER A 272 -6.55 24.60 -0.72
N PHE A 273 -6.94 25.62 0.05
CA PHE A 273 -6.43 25.81 1.41
C PHE A 273 -6.91 24.70 2.34
N VAL A 274 -8.15 24.23 2.16
CA VAL A 274 -8.67 23.04 2.84
C VAL A 274 -7.89 21.79 2.46
N GLY A 275 -7.59 21.54 1.19
CA GLY A 275 -6.76 20.40 0.78
C GLY A 275 -5.38 20.42 1.43
N ALA A 276 -4.71 21.57 1.43
CA ALA A 276 -3.42 21.72 2.11
C ALA A 276 -3.56 21.55 3.63
N ALA A 277 -4.44 22.31 4.29
CA ALA A 277 -4.67 22.23 5.73
C ALA A 277 -5.12 20.83 6.19
N ALA A 278 -5.87 20.10 5.36
CA ALA A 278 -6.29 18.73 5.60
C ALA A 278 -5.13 17.73 5.53
N PHE A 279 -4.18 17.94 4.61
CA PHE A 279 -2.97 17.11 4.53
C PHE A 279 -2.01 17.41 5.68
N PHE A 280 -1.81 18.69 6.01
CA PHE A 280 -1.08 19.12 7.21
C PHE A 280 -1.74 18.60 8.50
N ALA A 281 -3.07 18.61 8.57
CA ALA A 281 -3.82 18.02 9.68
C ALA A 281 -3.60 16.52 9.80
N LEU A 282 -3.70 15.77 8.69
CA LEU A 282 -3.43 14.33 8.65
C LEU A 282 -2.00 13.99 9.12
N TYR A 283 -1.01 14.82 8.79
CA TYR A 283 0.39 14.58 9.13
C TYR A 283 0.76 14.98 10.57
N TYR A 284 0.30 16.15 11.05
CA TYR A 284 0.69 16.68 12.36
C TYR A 284 -0.31 16.41 13.51
N LEU A 285 -1.60 16.18 13.24
CA LEU A 285 -2.60 16.03 14.30
C LEU A 285 -2.83 14.56 14.70
N PRO A 286 -3.06 14.27 16.00
CA PRO A 286 -3.33 12.93 16.49
C PRO A 286 -4.72 12.39 16.10
N THR A 287 -4.81 11.07 16.04
CA THR A 287 -6.05 10.28 16.17
C THR A 287 -7.25 10.86 15.40
N TRP A 288 -8.30 11.27 16.10
CA TRP A 288 -9.55 11.78 15.54
C TRP A 288 -9.36 13.06 14.71
N GLN A 289 -8.43 13.93 15.10
CA GLN A 289 -8.19 15.19 14.41
C GLN A 289 -7.47 14.97 13.08
N GLY A 290 -6.42 14.15 13.06
CA GLY A 290 -5.70 13.82 11.83
C GLY A 290 -6.57 13.06 10.83
N TYR A 291 -7.42 12.15 11.31
CA TYR A 291 -8.31 11.37 10.46
C TYR A 291 -9.38 12.23 9.77
N ILE A 292 -9.98 13.18 10.49
CA ILE A 292 -10.89 14.16 9.89
C ILE A 292 -10.15 14.94 8.80
N GLY A 293 -8.89 15.30 9.03
CA GLY A 293 -7.98 15.82 8.00
C GLY A 293 -7.91 14.90 6.78
N GLY A 294 -7.58 13.62 6.96
CA GLY A 294 -7.51 12.65 5.85
C GLY A 294 -8.82 12.44 5.09
N LEU A 295 -9.98 12.47 5.75
CA LEU A 295 -11.28 12.42 5.07
C LEU A 295 -11.54 13.66 4.22
N VAL A 296 -11.26 14.84 4.76
CA VAL A 296 -11.39 16.11 4.04
C VAL A 296 -10.42 16.15 2.85
N LEU A 297 -9.20 15.63 3.01
CA LEU A 297 -8.22 15.43 1.94
C LEU A 297 -8.73 14.45 0.87
N GLY A 298 -9.44 13.39 1.26
CA GLY A 298 -10.06 12.44 0.33
C GLY A 298 -11.15 13.07 -0.53
N VAL A 299 -12.07 13.83 0.07
CA VAL A 299 -13.10 14.57 -0.67
C VAL A 299 -12.48 15.65 -1.56
N TYR A 300 -11.45 16.35 -1.08
CA TYR A 300 -10.65 17.28 -1.88
C TYR A 300 -10.07 16.58 -3.12
N THR A 301 -9.29 15.52 -2.93
CA THR A 301 -8.62 14.76 -3.99
C THR A 301 -9.62 14.26 -5.03
N ALA A 302 -10.71 13.61 -4.61
CA ALA A 302 -11.76 13.11 -5.50
C ALA A 302 -12.40 14.21 -6.38
N SER A 303 -12.59 15.41 -5.82
CA SER A 303 -13.26 16.51 -6.51
C SER A 303 -12.40 17.29 -7.52
N ILE A 304 -11.06 17.28 -7.37
CA ILE A 304 -10.15 18.00 -8.27
C ILE A 304 -9.74 17.15 -9.50
N TRP A 305 -9.91 15.83 -9.44
CA TRP A 305 -9.67 14.91 -10.55
C TRP A 305 -10.35 15.31 -11.88
N PRO A 306 -11.66 15.65 -11.94
CA PRO A 306 -12.31 16.16 -13.15
C PRO A 306 -11.64 17.38 -13.77
N ALA A 307 -11.16 18.32 -12.95
CA ALA A 307 -10.53 19.54 -13.40
C ALA A 307 -9.11 19.26 -13.92
N MET A 308 -8.31 18.49 -13.18
CA MET A 308 -6.96 18.11 -13.58
C MET A 308 -6.94 17.32 -14.89
N VAL A 309 -7.85 16.35 -15.04
CA VAL A 309 -8.02 15.59 -16.29
C VAL A 309 -8.42 16.48 -17.46
N ASN A 310 -9.24 17.51 -17.22
CA ASN A 310 -9.59 18.47 -18.26
C ASN A 310 -8.37 19.29 -18.74
N GLN A 311 -7.51 19.74 -17.81
CA GLN A 311 -6.28 20.46 -18.17
C GLN A 311 -5.29 19.55 -18.91
N VAL A 312 -4.95 18.38 -18.34
CA VAL A 312 -3.94 17.50 -18.92
C VAL A 312 -4.34 17.00 -20.31
N SER A 313 -5.62 16.65 -20.52
CA SER A 313 -6.11 16.11 -21.80
C SER A 313 -6.14 17.12 -22.96
N ALA A 314 -5.95 18.41 -22.68
CA ALA A 314 -5.79 19.47 -23.68
C ALA A 314 -4.32 19.69 -24.10
N CYS A 315 -3.36 19.07 -23.42
CA CYS A 315 -1.93 19.22 -23.66
C CYS A 315 -1.38 18.15 -24.65
N ALA A 316 -0.09 18.25 -25.01
CA ALA A 316 0.58 17.28 -25.87
C ALA A 316 0.78 15.94 -25.12
N PRO A 317 0.33 14.79 -25.65
CA PRO A 317 0.21 13.55 -24.88
C PRO A 317 1.53 13.00 -24.35
N GLY A 318 2.59 13.01 -25.16
CA GLY A 318 3.81 12.27 -24.83
C GLY A 318 4.61 12.94 -23.73
N ARG A 319 5.02 14.19 -23.97
CA ARG A 319 5.81 14.97 -23.00
C ARG A 319 5.03 15.27 -21.71
N THR A 320 3.71 15.46 -21.78
CA THR A 320 2.90 15.77 -20.58
C THR A 320 2.76 14.53 -19.69
N LEU A 321 2.45 13.36 -20.26
CA LEU A 321 2.31 12.15 -19.46
C LEU A 321 3.67 11.58 -19.01
N ALA A 322 4.72 11.68 -19.84
CA ALA A 322 6.07 11.30 -19.44
C ALA A 322 6.59 12.17 -18.27
N LEU A 323 6.37 13.49 -18.30
CA LEU A 323 6.74 14.37 -17.20
C LEU A 323 5.89 14.11 -15.94
N ALA A 324 4.58 13.88 -16.08
CA ALA A 324 3.74 13.55 -14.93
C ALA A 324 4.16 12.22 -14.26
N ASN A 325 4.52 11.22 -15.06
CA ASN A 325 5.05 9.96 -14.56
C ASN A 325 6.45 10.13 -13.94
N LEU A 326 7.30 11.03 -14.48
CA LEU A 326 8.59 11.38 -13.87
C LEU A 326 8.40 12.03 -12.49
N VAL A 327 7.45 12.95 -12.35
CA VAL A 327 7.10 13.58 -11.05
C VAL A 327 6.64 12.53 -10.05
N TYR A 328 5.74 11.63 -10.46
CA TYR A 328 5.31 10.50 -9.64
C TYR A 328 6.48 9.61 -9.18
N ILE A 329 7.43 9.29 -10.07
CA ILE A 329 8.64 8.51 -9.71
C ILE A 329 9.51 9.27 -8.70
N VAL A 330 9.74 10.57 -8.91
CA VAL A 330 10.55 11.41 -8.02
C VAL A 330 9.92 11.53 -6.64
N GLU A 331 8.59 11.65 -6.55
CA GLU A 331 7.86 11.72 -5.27
C GLU A 331 7.85 10.38 -4.53
N VAL A 332 7.73 9.25 -5.25
CA VAL A 332 7.93 7.90 -4.67
C VAL A 332 9.37 7.74 -4.17
N LEU A 333 10.37 8.17 -4.94
CA LEU A 333 11.79 8.07 -4.57
C LEU A 333 12.12 8.95 -3.35
N PHE A 334 11.57 10.17 -3.29
CA PHE A 334 11.69 11.03 -2.12
C PHE A 334 11.09 10.36 -0.88
N LEU A 335 9.92 9.73 -1.00
CA LEU A 335 9.31 8.99 0.11
C LEU A 335 10.19 7.80 0.55
N VAL A 336 10.80 7.07 -0.39
CA VAL A 336 11.79 6.03 -0.06
C VAL A 336 12.96 6.62 0.72
N TRP A 337 13.52 7.74 0.27
CA TRP A 337 14.64 8.39 0.95
C TRP A 337 14.29 8.88 2.37
N THR A 338 13.06 9.33 2.65
CA THR A 338 12.67 9.73 4.03
C THR A 338 12.80 8.61 5.06
N VAL A 339 12.77 7.33 4.62
CA VAL A 339 12.89 6.13 5.46
C VAL A 339 14.28 5.48 5.30
N ALA A 340 14.72 5.26 4.06
CA ALA A 340 15.95 4.55 3.71
C ALA A 340 17.19 5.46 3.62
N PHE A 341 17.19 6.65 4.23
CA PHE A 341 18.21 7.69 4.03
C PHE A 341 19.65 7.20 4.26
N ASN A 342 19.86 6.27 5.20
CA ASN A 342 21.19 5.70 5.51
C ASN A 342 21.74 4.76 4.43
N PHE A 343 20.92 4.33 3.48
CA PHE A 343 21.28 3.33 2.46
C PHE A 343 21.34 3.92 1.05
N VAL A 344 20.88 5.17 0.84
CA VAL A 344 20.81 5.79 -0.49
C VAL A 344 21.60 7.10 -0.53
N PRO A 345 22.52 7.31 -1.49
CA PRO A 345 23.30 8.54 -1.60
C PRO A 345 22.41 9.79 -1.68
N GLY A 346 22.68 10.78 -0.82
CA GLY A 346 21.89 12.00 -0.71
C GLY A 346 20.57 11.88 0.07
N GLY A 347 20.23 10.69 0.59
CA GLY A 347 19.03 10.50 1.41
C GLY A 347 19.03 11.37 2.68
N GLU A 348 20.22 11.66 3.24
CA GLU A 348 20.44 12.52 4.41
C GLU A 348 19.72 13.89 4.32
N TYR A 349 19.60 14.48 3.12
CA TYR A 349 18.93 15.78 2.93
C TYR A 349 17.40 15.71 3.02
N THR A 350 16.84 14.50 3.01
CA THR A 350 15.38 14.24 3.01
C THR A 350 14.93 13.41 4.21
N ARG A 351 15.87 13.03 5.08
CA ARG A 351 15.62 12.37 6.36
C ARG A 351 14.50 13.10 7.11
N GLU A 352 13.47 12.36 7.51
CA GLU A 352 12.30 12.85 8.27
C GLU A 352 11.42 13.92 7.55
N HIS A 353 11.80 14.38 6.35
CA HIS A 353 11.20 15.52 5.65
C HIS A 353 9.99 15.18 4.74
N SER A 354 9.07 14.35 5.23
CA SER A 354 7.78 14.16 4.53
C SER A 354 6.93 15.44 4.47
N ASP A 355 7.19 16.42 5.34
CA ASP A 355 6.58 17.75 5.29
C ASP A 355 6.97 18.53 4.01
N TRP A 356 8.23 18.42 3.57
CA TRP A 356 8.69 19.01 2.31
C TRP A 356 8.02 18.35 1.10
N LEU A 357 7.88 17.02 1.14
CA LEU A 357 7.16 16.26 0.10
C LEU A 357 5.68 16.67 0.02
N ILE A 358 5.00 16.79 1.16
CA ILE A 358 3.62 17.30 1.24
C ILE A 358 3.51 18.72 0.64
N GLY A 359 4.46 19.60 0.97
CA GLY A 359 4.55 20.95 0.42
C GLY A 359 4.71 20.96 -1.11
N ALA A 360 5.60 20.12 -1.65
CA ALA A 360 5.84 19.99 -3.08
C ALA A 360 4.62 19.45 -3.83
N VAL A 361 4.02 18.35 -3.34
CA VAL A 361 2.80 17.73 -3.90
C VAL A 361 1.66 18.75 -3.98
N MET A 362 1.41 19.48 -2.91
CA MET A 362 0.34 20.49 -2.87
C MET A 362 0.63 21.69 -3.78
N LEU A 363 1.89 22.14 -3.85
CA LEU A 363 2.31 23.21 -4.76
C LEU A 363 2.10 22.79 -6.22
N PHE A 364 2.54 21.60 -6.62
CA PHE A 364 2.42 21.09 -7.98
C PHE A 364 0.95 20.87 -8.38
N ILE A 365 0.10 20.33 -7.49
CA ILE A 365 -1.35 20.26 -7.71
C ILE A 365 -1.95 21.66 -7.96
N VAL A 366 -1.57 22.65 -7.15
CA VAL A 366 -2.07 24.04 -7.32
C VAL A 366 -1.59 24.67 -8.63
N LEU A 367 -0.34 24.43 -9.04
CA LEU A 367 0.18 24.89 -10.34
C LEU A 367 -0.56 24.20 -11.51
N GLY A 368 -0.82 22.91 -11.44
CA GLY A 368 -1.56 22.16 -12.45
C GLY A 368 -3.01 22.60 -12.59
N LEU A 369 -3.72 22.85 -11.48
CA LEU A 369 -5.08 23.38 -11.52
C LEU A 369 -5.15 24.82 -12.08
N ARG A 370 -4.09 25.62 -11.88
CA ARG A 370 -3.94 26.98 -12.44
C ARG A 370 -3.36 27.04 -13.86
N SER A 371 -2.99 25.90 -14.45
CA SER A 371 -2.30 25.86 -15.74
C SER A 371 -3.16 26.26 -16.95
N GLY A 372 -4.50 26.16 -16.85
CA GLY A 372 -5.41 26.47 -17.96
C GLY A 372 -6.12 27.81 -17.83
N GLY A 373 -6.50 28.37 -18.99
CA GLY A 373 -7.38 29.54 -19.07
C GLY A 373 -8.80 29.28 -18.54
N ARG A 374 -9.69 30.28 -18.65
CA ARG A 374 -11.11 30.18 -18.24
C ARG A 374 -11.90 29.30 -19.22
N THR A 375 -11.60 28.00 -19.21
CA THR A 375 -12.34 26.99 -19.99
C THR A 375 -13.80 26.94 -19.57
N GLY A 376 -14.70 26.80 -20.55
CA GLY A 376 -16.15 26.75 -20.33
C GLY A 376 -16.57 25.55 -19.46
N SER A 377 -17.80 25.62 -18.94
CA SER A 377 -18.36 24.77 -17.87
C SER A 377 -18.60 23.27 -18.22
N ASP A 378 -17.84 22.68 -19.13
CA ASP A 378 -18.11 21.37 -19.73
C ASP A 378 -16.90 20.43 -19.65
N TYR A 379 -16.57 20.00 -18.42
CA TYR A 379 -15.45 19.11 -18.08
C TYR A 379 -15.50 17.76 -18.82
N THR A 380 -14.33 17.17 -19.09
CA THR A 380 -14.20 15.79 -19.62
C THR A 380 -15.02 14.75 -18.83
N ALA A 381 -15.09 14.85 -17.49
CA ALA A 381 -15.88 13.94 -16.64
C ALA A 381 -17.40 14.06 -16.80
N PHE A 382 -17.90 15.24 -17.21
CA PHE A 382 -19.33 15.59 -17.22
C PHE A 382 -19.79 16.08 -18.61
N ALA A 383 -19.10 15.62 -19.66
CA ALA A 383 -19.22 16.07 -21.03
C ALA A 383 -20.66 16.07 -21.56
N ARG A 384 -21.18 17.24 -21.95
CA ARG A 384 -22.42 17.37 -22.73
C ARG A 384 -22.14 17.11 -24.20
N ILE A 385 -22.57 15.95 -24.69
CA ILE A 385 -22.54 15.59 -26.12
C ILE A 385 -23.93 15.93 -26.70
N LYS A 386 -23.99 16.52 -27.90
CA LYS A 386 -25.11 17.38 -28.38
C LYS A 386 -26.55 16.85 -28.26
N THR A 387 -26.77 15.54 -28.15
CA THR A 387 -28.10 14.93 -27.88
C THR A 387 -28.08 13.85 -26.81
N ILE A 388 -26.92 13.46 -26.27
CA ILE A 388 -26.76 12.37 -25.30
C ILE A 388 -26.37 12.96 -23.95
N ARG A 389 -27.28 12.88 -22.97
CA ARG A 389 -26.88 12.99 -21.56
C ARG A 389 -26.18 11.69 -21.20
N LEU A 390 -24.91 11.74 -20.79
CA LEU A 390 -24.29 10.61 -20.11
C LEU A 390 -25.23 10.16 -18.98
N PRO A 391 -25.53 8.85 -18.81
CA PRO A 391 -26.39 8.40 -17.74
C PRO A 391 -25.65 8.53 -16.40
N THR A 392 -25.68 9.74 -15.84
CA THR A 392 -25.14 10.06 -14.51
C THR A 392 -25.86 9.23 -13.44
N GLY A 393 -27.11 8.83 -13.69
CA GLY A 393 -27.82 7.85 -12.86
C GLY A 393 -27.13 6.49 -12.82
N LEU A 394 -26.69 5.95 -13.96
CA LEU A 394 -26.00 4.66 -14.03
C LEU A 394 -24.62 4.71 -13.38
N HIS A 395 -23.85 5.79 -13.60
CA HIS A 395 -22.56 5.98 -12.93
C HIS A 395 -22.72 6.11 -11.41
N ARG A 396 -23.72 6.86 -10.93
CA ARG A 396 -24.05 6.96 -9.51
C ARG A 396 -24.51 5.62 -8.93
N ALA A 397 -25.32 4.84 -9.66
CA ALA A 397 -25.74 3.51 -9.25
C ALA A 397 -24.55 2.54 -9.15
N MET A 398 -23.58 2.63 -10.07
CA MET A 398 -22.34 1.84 -10.04
C MET A 398 -21.46 2.21 -8.83
N ILE A 399 -21.31 3.50 -8.53
CA ILE A 399 -20.59 3.97 -7.32
C ILE A 399 -21.31 3.48 -6.06
N LEU A 400 -22.64 3.62 -5.99
CA LEU A 400 -23.44 3.15 -4.85
C LEU A 400 -23.30 1.63 -4.67
N LEU A 401 -23.32 0.86 -5.75
CA LEU A 401 -23.09 -0.59 -5.73
C LEU A 401 -21.70 -0.93 -5.18
N ILE A 402 -20.64 -0.26 -5.67
CA ILE A 402 -19.27 -0.47 -5.18
C ILE A 402 -19.15 -0.11 -3.69
N VAL A 403 -19.78 0.99 -3.24
CA VAL A 403 -19.81 1.39 -1.82
C VAL A 403 -20.56 0.36 -0.97
N VAL A 404 -21.72 -0.12 -1.42
CA VAL A 404 -22.49 -1.17 -0.72
C VAL A 404 -21.68 -2.47 -0.63
N ILE A 405 -21.01 -2.89 -1.69
CA ILE A 405 -20.12 -4.07 -1.68
C ILE A 405 -18.95 -3.87 -0.69
N GLY A 406 -18.40 -2.66 -0.58
CA GLY A 406 -17.36 -2.34 0.42
C GLY A 406 -17.87 -2.39 1.85
N LEU A 407 -19.05 -1.80 2.12
CA LEU A 407 -19.70 -1.85 3.44
C LEU A 407 -20.08 -3.29 3.84
N LEU A 408 -20.54 -4.11 2.89
CA LEU A 408 -20.77 -5.55 3.12
C LEU A 408 -19.47 -6.29 3.43
N GLY A 409 -18.36 -5.95 2.79
CA GLY A 409 -17.03 -6.51 3.10
C GLY A 409 -16.56 -6.18 4.51
N PHE A 410 -16.74 -4.92 4.95
CA PHE A 410 -16.48 -4.54 6.34
C PHE A 410 -17.40 -5.27 7.32
N GLY A 411 -18.70 -5.38 7.02
CA GLY A 411 -19.66 -6.11 7.85
C GLY A 411 -19.34 -7.60 7.96
N HIS A 412 -18.92 -8.25 6.87
CA HIS A 412 -18.48 -9.64 6.86
C HIS A 412 -17.23 -9.87 7.72
N ARG A 413 -16.33 -8.88 7.77
CA ARG A 413 -15.10 -8.91 8.58
C ARG A 413 -15.29 -8.53 10.06
N GLN A 414 -16.49 -8.14 10.49
CA GLN A 414 -16.80 -7.94 11.90
C GLN A 414 -17.11 -9.29 12.56
N ASP A 415 -16.10 -9.87 13.19
CA ASP A 415 -16.25 -11.06 14.03
C ASP A 415 -16.17 -10.68 15.53
N PRO A 416 -17.29 -10.70 16.27
CA PRO A 416 -17.30 -10.38 17.70
C PRO A 416 -16.69 -11.49 18.58
N HIS A 417 -16.42 -12.68 18.03
CA HIS A 417 -15.84 -13.83 18.73
C HIS A 417 -14.35 -14.07 18.39
N ARG A 418 -13.76 -13.22 17.53
CA ARG A 418 -12.38 -13.34 17.03
C ARG A 418 -11.32 -13.61 18.10
N HIS A 419 -11.48 -13.03 19.29
CA HIS A 419 -10.49 -13.03 20.35
C HIS A 419 -10.83 -14.05 21.46
N GLU A 420 -10.81 -15.34 21.13
CA GLU A 420 -10.91 -16.40 22.15
C GLU A 420 -9.62 -16.48 22.99
N LEU A 421 -9.76 -16.40 24.33
CA LEU A 421 -8.63 -16.56 25.23
C LEU A 421 -8.07 -18.00 25.17
N PRO A 422 -6.74 -18.18 25.11
CA PRO A 422 -6.14 -19.50 24.97
C PRO A 422 -6.35 -20.35 26.23
N LYS A 423 -6.83 -21.58 26.04
CA LYS A 423 -7.02 -22.56 27.11
C LYS A 423 -5.68 -23.25 27.39
N LYS A 424 -5.07 -22.95 28.55
CA LYS A 424 -3.77 -23.50 29.00
C LYS A 424 -3.98 -24.35 30.26
N ALA A 425 -3.19 -25.41 30.43
CA ALA A 425 -3.23 -26.24 31.63
C ALA A 425 -2.90 -25.45 32.92
N ASN A 426 -1.94 -24.52 32.83
CA ASN A 426 -1.74 -23.47 33.82
C ASN A 426 -2.04 -22.10 33.16
N PRO A 427 -3.02 -21.32 33.64
CA PRO A 427 -3.36 -20.02 33.04
C PRO A 427 -2.27 -18.95 33.22
N ARG A 428 -1.30 -19.17 34.12
CA ARG A 428 -0.14 -18.29 34.32
C ARG A 428 1.01 -18.60 33.35
N ASP A 429 0.90 -19.65 32.53
CA ASP A 429 1.89 -19.98 31.50
C ASP A 429 1.56 -19.28 30.19
N PHE A 430 2.55 -18.63 29.59
CA PHE A 430 2.42 -18.02 28.27
C PHE A 430 3.72 -18.16 27.45
N THR A 431 3.57 -18.02 26.13
CA THR A 431 4.68 -17.97 25.18
C THR A 431 4.76 -16.63 24.47
N ALA A 432 5.99 -16.15 24.26
CA ALA A 432 6.29 -14.90 23.57
C ALA A 432 7.32 -15.16 22.47
N ALA A 433 7.06 -14.66 21.25
CA ALA A 433 7.91 -14.86 20.09
C ALA A 433 8.33 -13.55 19.41
N ILE A 434 9.50 -13.57 18.78
CA ILE A 434 10.08 -12.50 17.96
C ILE A 434 10.47 -13.06 16.59
N TRP A 435 10.30 -12.25 15.56
CA TRP A 435 10.76 -12.54 14.21
C TRP A 435 10.85 -11.26 13.37
N THR A 436 11.85 -11.15 12.50
CA THR A 436 11.97 -10.07 11.52
C THR A 436 11.27 -10.48 10.22
N TYR A 437 10.31 -9.69 9.75
CA TYR A 437 9.25 -10.15 8.85
C TYR A 437 9.39 -9.71 7.38
N HIS A 438 10.43 -8.94 7.05
CA HIS A 438 10.77 -8.52 5.66
C HIS A 438 9.54 -8.03 4.86
N PHE A 439 8.71 -7.19 5.50
CA PHE A 439 7.51 -6.59 4.93
C PHE A 439 6.48 -7.58 4.36
N GLY A 440 6.51 -8.85 4.79
CA GLY A 440 5.62 -9.91 4.31
C GLY A 440 6.04 -10.54 2.97
N TYR A 441 7.32 -10.41 2.60
CA TYR A 441 7.94 -11.07 1.45
C TYR A 441 8.92 -12.15 1.90
N ASP A 442 9.09 -13.20 1.08
CA ASP A 442 10.12 -14.22 1.27
C ASP A 442 11.48 -13.80 0.67
N ASN A 443 12.53 -14.59 0.91
CA ASN A 443 13.91 -14.29 0.46
C ASN A 443 14.09 -14.28 -1.07
N LYS A 444 13.02 -14.52 -1.83
CA LYS A 444 12.99 -14.40 -3.29
C LYS A 444 12.22 -13.17 -3.75
N GLY A 445 11.54 -12.44 -2.85
CA GLY A 445 10.68 -11.30 -3.14
C GLY A 445 9.24 -11.67 -3.50
N TRP A 446 8.75 -12.84 -3.09
CA TRP A 446 7.35 -13.23 -3.24
C TRP A 446 6.57 -13.01 -1.95
N PRO A 447 5.30 -12.54 -2.00
CA PRO A 447 4.44 -12.48 -0.82
C PRO A 447 4.41 -13.83 -0.05
N SER A 448 4.61 -13.78 1.26
CA SER A 448 4.78 -14.96 2.12
C SER A 448 3.61 -15.22 3.08
N LEU A 449 2.79 -14.18 3.33
CA LEU A 449 1.58 -14.11 4.18
C LEU A 449 0.99 -15.44 4.71
N GLU A 450 0.38 -16.27 3.88
CA GLU A 450 -0.27 -17.53 4.36
C GLU A 450 0.74 -18.53 4.92
N ARG A 451 1.93 -18.68 4.31
CA ARG A 451 3.03 -19.50 4.83
C ARG A 451 3.53 -18.95 6.17
N SER A 452 3.61 -17.63 6.28
CA SER A 452 4.01 -16.92 7.49
C SER A 452 2.98 -17.08 8.62
N ALA A 453 1.69 -16.95 8.33
CA ALA A 453 0.62 -17.18 9.29
C ALA A 453 0.57 -18.64 9.74
N GLU A 454 0.81 -19.59 8.83
CA GLU A 454 0.94 -21.00 9.18
C GLU A 454 2.13 -21.24 10.12
N LEU A 455 3.32 -20.72 9.82
CA LEU A 455 4.50 -20.77 10.69
C LEU A 455 4.18 -20.19 12.08
N LEU A 456 3.66 -18.96 12.14
CA LEU A 456 3.33 -18.26 13.38
C LEU A 456 2.28 -19.01 14.20
N ASN A 457 1.22 -19.53 13.58
CA ASN A 457 0.23 -20.35 14.26
C ASN A 457 0.83 -21.67 14.78
N ASN A 458 1.68 -22.31 13.99
CA ASN A 458 2.39 -23.54 14.36
C ASN A 458 3.34 -23.33 15.56
N THR A 459 3.91 -22.13 15.77
CA THR A 459 4.70 -21.85 16.98
C THR A 459 3.91 -21.99 18.28
N GLY A 460 2.58 -21.80 18.22
CA GLY A 460 1.72 -21.74 19.40
C GLY A 460 1.99 -20.52 20.31
N ALA A 461 2.74 -19.51 19.84
CA ALA A 461 3.01 -18.27 20.58
C ALA A 461 1.71 -17.55 20.99
N ASP A 462 1.68 -16.99 22.20
CA ASP A 462 0.53 -16.22 22.70
C ASP A 462 0.70 -14.71 22.52
N VAL A 463 1.95 -14.25 22.49
CA VAL A 463 2.36 -12.90 22.12
C VAL A 463 3.43 -13.02 21.03
N ILE A 464 3.31 -12.25 19.95
CA ILE A 464 4.24 -12.27 18.81
C ILE A 464 4.61 -10.83 18.49
N THR A 465 5.91 -10.53 18.37
CA THR A 465 6.38 -9.27 17.80
C THR A 465 7.00 -9.51 16.43
N LEU A 466 6.63 -8.69 15.45
CA LEU A 466 7.12 -8.76 14.07
C LEU A 466 7.79 -7.44 13.68
N LEU A 467 9.07 -7.53 13.39
CA LEU A 467 9.91 -6.39 13.00
C LEU A 467 9.90 -6.25 11.48
N GLU A 468 10.27 -5.08 10.94
CA GLU A 468 10.16 -4.78 9.51
C GLU A 468 8.75 -5.06 8.95
N SER A 469 7.75 -4.56 9.66
CA SER A 469 6.33 -4.88 9.44
C SER A 469 5.50 -3.75 8.79
N ASP A 470 6.10 -2.59 8.51
CA ASP A 470 5.42 -1.48 7.84
C ASP A 470 5.51 -1.57 6.31
N ALA A 471 4.60 -2.34 5.72
CA ALA A 471 4.37 -2.38 4.28
C ALA A 471 3.35 -1.32 3.78
N SER A 472 2.91 -0.38 4.63
CA SER A 472 1.86 0.61 4.33
C SER A 472 2.38 1.83 3.54
N LYS A 473 3.28 1.57 2.58
CA LYS A 473 3.93 2.57 1.72
C LYS A 473 3.75 2.18 0.24
N PRO A 474 3.67 3.13 -0.71
CA PRO A 474 3.50 2.84 -2.15
C PRO A 474 4.53 1.89 -2.75
N PHE A 475 5.79 1.99 -2.29
CA PHE A 475 6.90 1.16 -2.72
C PHE A 475 6.96 -0.21 -2.02
N LEU A 476 6.03 -0.51 -1.09
CA LEU A 476 5.81 -1.82 -0.45
C LEU A 476 4.36 -2.32 -0.66
N GLY A 477 3.59 -1.65 -1.54
CA GLY A 477 2.28 -2.09 -2.02
C GLY A 477 1.09 -1.55 -1.22
N ASN A 478 1.33 -0.64 -0.25
CA ASN A 478 0.33 -0.13 0.68
C ASN A 478 -0.40 -1.27 1.41
N ASN A 479 0.34 -2.24 1.95
CA ASN A 479 -0.22 -3.42 2.61
C ASN A 479 -0.25 -3.23 4.13
N ASP A 480 -1.35 -3.65 4.76
CA ASP A 480 -1.54 -3.65 6.20
C ASP A 480 -1.37 -5.08 6.75
N LEU A 481 -0.11 -5.43 7.02
CA LEU A 481 0.26 -6.75 7.52
C LEU A 481 -0.38 -7.03 8.89
N GLY A 482 -0.49 -6.00 9.73
CA GLY A 482 -1.04 -6.12 11.09
C GLY A 482 -2.53 -6.43 11.10
N MET A 483 -3.32 -5.75 10.26
CA MET A 483 -4.75 -6.06 10.11
C MET A 483 -4.97 -7.47 9.58
N TRP A 484 -4.22 -7.89 8.56
CA TRP A 484 -4.34 -9.23 7.99
C TRP A 484 -3.93 -10.33 8.97
N LEU A 485 -2.77 -10.20 9.62
CA LEU A 485 -2.32 -11.19 10.61
C LEU A 485 -3.24 -11.25 11.84
N GLY A 486 -3.74 -10.11 12.32
CA GLY A 486 -4.70 -10.06 13.41
C GLY A 486 -6.00 -10.79 13.10
N GLU A 487 -6.57 -10.56 11.90
CA GLU A 487 -7.77 -11.28 11.45
C GLU A 487 -7.49 -12.78 11.20
N ARG A 488 -6.33 -13.12 10.62
CA ARG A 488 -5.96 -14.49 10.23
C ARG A 488 -5.57 -15.39 11.40
N LEU A 489 -5.03 -14.82 12.48
CA LEU A 489 -4.56 -15.52 13.68
C LEU A 489 -5.50 -15.36 14.89
N GLY A 490 -6.53 -14.51 14.81
CA GLY A 490 -7.45 -14.23 15.91
C GLY A 490 -6.82 -13.42 17.06
N MET A 491 -5.90 -12.52 16.74
CA MET A 491 -5.06 -11.81 17.71
C MET A 491 -5.39 -10.31 17.76
N TYR A 492 -5.37 -9.73 18.96
CA TYR A 492 -5.30 -8.29 19.19
C TYR A 492 -4.06 -7.71 18.52
N VAL A 493 -4.20 -6.54 17.90
CA VAL A 493 -3.16 -5.89 17.10
C VAL A 493 -2.79 -4.54 17.71
N ASP A 494 -1.51 -4.35 18.00
CA ASP A 494 -0.89 -3.04 18.05
C ASP A 494 0.11 -2.92 16.89
N PHE A 495 -0.16 -1.98 15.98
CA PHE A 495 0.60 -1.77 14.75
C PHE A 495 1.99 -1.13 15.00
N GLY A 496 2.20 -0.57 16.19
CA GLY A 496 3.40 0.21 16.50
C GLY A 496 3.36 1.64 15.95
N PRO A 497 4.52 2.31 15.86
CA PRO A 497 4.65 3.67 15.33
C PRO A 497 3.95 3.85 13.99
N SER A 498 3.50 5.07 13.72
CA SER A 498 2.74 5.35 12.51
C SER A 498 3.61 5.21 11.25
N THR A 499 3.03 4.81 10.12
CA THR A 499 3.77 4.71 8.84
C THR A 499 4.36 6.05 8.37
N LYS A 500 3.86 7.18 8.90
CA LYS A 500 4.43 8.52 8.66
C LYS A 500 5.65 8.87 9.55
N ASP A 501 5.95 8.05 10.55
CA ASP A 501 7.03 8.27 11.54
C ASP A 501 8.38 7.64 11.08
N HIS A 502 8.51 7.37 9.78
CA HIS A 502 9.77 7.01 9.08
C HIS A 502 10.53 5.77 9.55
N THR A 503 9.86 4.84 10.23
CA THR A 503 10.44 3.55 10.63
C THR A 503 10.10 2.42 9.66
N TRP A 504 10.78 1.28 9.80
CA TRP A 504 10.43 0.03 9.12
C TRP A 504 9.26 -0.74 9.76
N GLY A 505 8.69 -0.23 10.85
CA GLY A 505 7.59 -0.87 11.57
C GLY A 505 8.02 -1.90 12.61
N ASN A 506 7.17 -2.06 13.62
CA ASN A 506 7.32 -2.98 14.73
C ASN A 506 5.91 -3.30 15.22
N LEU A 507 5.44 -4.52 14.98
CA LEU A 507 4.05 -4.94 15.10
C LEU A 507 3.93 -5.92 16.26
N LEU A 508 3.03 -5.66 17.21
CA LEU A 508 2.77 -6.52 18.35
C LEU A 508 1.38 -7.17 18.22
N LEU A 509 1.36 -8.50 18.21
CA LEU A 509 0.15 -9.32 18.19
C LEU A 509 0.00 -10.05 19.53
N SER A 510 -1.22 -10.14 20.06
CA SER A 510 -1.50 -10.92 21.26
C SER A 510 -2.82 -11.68 21.21
N LYS A 511 -2.86 -12.91 21.74
CA LYS A 511 -4.12 -13.62 22.05
C LYS A 511 -4.82 -13.06 23.30
N TYR A 512 -4.10 -12.25 24.08
CA TYR A 512 -4.59 -11.61 25.29
C TYR A 512 -4.85 -10.11 25.07
N PRO A 513 -5.78 -9.47 25.79
CA PRO A 513 -6.06 -8.04 25.63
C PRO A 513 -4.83 -7.17 25.92
N ILE A 514 -4.48 -6.31 24.96
CA ILE A 514 -3.51 -5.21 25.14
C ILE A 514 -4.22 -4.10 25.89
N VAL A 515 -3.84 -3.86 27.15
CA VAL A 515 -4.53 -2.92 28.06
C VAL A 515 -4.04 -1.49 27.85
N LYS A 516 -2.75 -1.34 27.56
CA LYS A 516 -2.08 -0.07 27.30
C LYS A 516 -0.95 -0.31 26.31
N SER A 517 -0.69 0.64 25.42
CA SER A 517 0.59 0.72 24.73
C SER A 517 1.09 2.16 24.57
N THR A 518 2.36 2.30 24.24
CA THR A 518 3.03 3.57 23.99
C THR A 518 4.16 3.32 22.98
N HIS A 519 4.16 4.12 21.92
CA HIS A 519 5.10 4.02 20.80
C HIS A 519 6.24 5.01 20.97
N HIS A 520 7.45 4.57 20.65
CA HIS A 520 8.68 5.34 20.80
C HIS A 520 9.48 5.32 19.51
N LEU A 521 9.99 6.48 19.10
CA LEU A 521 11.13 6.58 18.19
C LEU A 521 12.39 6.65 19.06
N LEU A 522 13.30 5.69 18.90
CA LEU A 522 14.48 5.64 19.73
C LEU A 522 15.50 6.74 19.33
N PRO A 523 16.33 7.23 20.27
CA PRO A 523 17.28 8.30 19.97
C PRO A 523 18.26 7.91 18.85
N SER A 524 18.30 8.72 17.80
CA SER A 524 19.08 8.44 16.60
C SER A 524 19.67 9.72 15.99
N PRO A 525 20.77 10.26 16.55
CA PRO A 525 21.41 11.49 16.05
C PRO A 525 21.94 11.43 14.61
N HIS A 526 22.31 10.25 14.11
CA HIS A 526 22.99 10.09 12.83
C HIS A 526 22.44 8.92 12.01
N GLY A 527 22.23 7.78 12.66
CA GLY A 527 21.80 6.54 12.06
C GLY A 527 20.29 6.42 11.90
N GLU A 528 19.78 5.20 12.06
CA GLU A 528 18.43 4.81 11.64
C GLU A 528 17.35 5.09 12.70
N LEU A 529 16.16 5.45 12.24
CA LEU A 529 14.99 5.71 13.09
C LEU A 529 14.36 4.39 13.54
N ALA A 530 14.86 3.91 14.67
CA ALA A 530 14.49 2.64 15.27
C ALA A 530 13.15 2.72 16.04
N PRO A 531 12.16 1.85 15.74
CA PRO A 531 10.88 1.80 16.44
C PRO A 531 10.93 0.93 17.71
N ALA A 532 10.27 1.39 18.78
CA ALA A 532 9.95 0.55 19.93
C ALA A 532 8.48 0.71 20.39
N ILE A 533 7.92 -0.35 20.96
CA ILE A 533 6.64 -0.33 21.67
C ILE A 533 6.90 -0.72 23.13
N THR A 534 6.30 0.02 24.06
CA THR A 534 6.04 -0.48 25.41
C THR A 534 4.55 -0.78 25.56
N ALA A 535 4.20 -1.98 26.00
CA ALA A 535 2.81 -2.43 26.12
C ALA A 535 2.57 -3.17 27.44
N THR A 536 1.36 -3.11 27.97
CA THR A 536 0.92 -3.93 29.11
C THR A 536 -0.20 -4.84 28.65
N ILE A 537 0.00 -6.16 28.78
CA ILE A 537 -0.92 -7.20 28.32
C ILE A 537 -1.56 -7.90 29.53
N ASN A 538 -2.86 -8.17 29.47
CA ASN A 538 -3.59 -8.88 30.54
C ASN A 538 -3.61 -10.40 30.29
N ILE A 539 -2.61 -11.08 30.83
CA ILE A 539 -2.46 -12.54 30.76
C ILE A 539 -3.17 -13.16 31.97
N ALA A 540 -4.34 -13.75 31.73
CA ALA A 540 -5.16 -14.43 32.74
C ALA A 540 -5.45 -13.62 34.04
N GLY A 541 -5.72 -12.32 33.89
CA GLY A 541 -5.99 -11.42 35.03
C GLY A 541 -4.74 -10.86 35.68
N GLN A 542 -3.54 -11.08 35.12
CA GLN A 542 -2.28 -10.52 35.56
C GLN A 542 -1.68 -9.65 34.46
N HIS A 543 -1.15 -8.49 34.82
CA HIS A 543 -0.46 -7.63 33.88
C HIS A 543 0.99 -8.10 33.68
N VAL A 544 1.42 -8.15 32.41
CA VAL A 544 2.82 -8.35 32.00
C VAL A 544 3.19 -7.22 31.05
N ASP A 545 4.32 -6.56 31.34
CA ASP A 545 4.85 -5.49 30.49
C ASP A 545 5.72 -6.10 29.37
N PHE A 546 5.59 -5.57 28.16
CA PHE A 546 6.37 -5.94 26.99
C PHE A 546 7.11 -4.71 26.49
N VAL A 547 8.42 -4.84 26.26
CA VAL A 547 9.24 -3.83 25.58
C VAL A 547 9.79 -4.49 24.32
N VAL A 548 9.30 -4.06 23.16
CA VAL A 548 9.62 -4.70 21.88
C VAL A 548 10.21 -3.70 20.90
N THR A 549 11.24 -4.08 20.14
CA THR A 549 12.05 -3.11 19.37
C THR A 549 12.78 -3.71 18.17
N HIS A 550 12.98 -2.87 17.15
CA HIS A 550 14.01 -3.07 16.12
C HIS A 550 15.05 -1.96 16.29
N MET A 551 16.25 -2.26 16.81
CA MET A 551 17.32 -1.27 16.89
C MET A 551 17.89 -0.98 15.50
N GLY A 552 18.44 0.23 15.32
CA GLY A 552 19.03 0.63 14.05
C GLY A 552 20.27 -0.20 13.69
N ASN A 553 20.65 -0.14 12.41
CA ASN A 553 21.81 -0.84 11.87
C ASN A 553 23.14 -0.60 12.62
N ASP A 554 24.16 -1.36 12.25
CA ASP A 554 25.39 -1.51 13.04
C ASP A 554 26.43 -0.38 12.85
N ARG A 555 26.18 0.55 11.90
CA ARG A 555 27.10 1.61 11.48
C ARG A 555 27.31 2.67 12.57
N ASP A 556 26.24 3.12 13.21
CA ASP A 556 26.27 4.25 14.16
C ASP A 556 26.40 3.80 15.62
N VAL A 557 27.65 3.79 16.10
CA VAL A 557 28.03 3.34 17.44
C VAL A 557 27.44 4.18 18.57
N LEU A 558 27.20 5.48 18.33
CA LEU A 558 26.56 6.39 19.28
C LEU A 558 25.06 6.07 19.40
N ASP A 559 24.40 5.92 18.27
CA ASP A 559 22.96 5.72 18.17
C ASP A 559 22.58 4.42 18.88
N ARG A 560 23.23 3.28 18.57
CA ARG A 560 23.03 2.02 19.33
C ARG A 560 23.22 2.19 20.84
N LYS A 561 24.17 3.03 21.30
CA LYS A 561 24.40 3.29 22.74
C LYS A 561 23.21 4.01 23.36
N LEU A 562 22.68 5.02 22.68
CA LEU A 562 21.54 5.82 23.15
C LEU A 562 20.24 5.01 23.10
N GLN A 563 20.03 4.24 22.03
CA GLN A 563 18.93 3.29 21.87
C GLN A 563 18.94 2.24 23.00
N ALA A 564 20.07 1.58 23.25
CA ALA A 564 20.20 0.61 24.34
C ALA A 564 19.99 1.24 25.73
N SER A 565 20.52 2.44 25.97
CA SER A 565 20.29 3.19 27.23
C SER A 565 18.81 3.53 27.43
N PHE A 566 18.11 3.95 26.38
CA PHE A 566 16.67 4.28 26.43
C PHE A 566 15.85 3.03 26.73
N LEU A 567 16.07 1.95 25.98
CA LEU A 567 15.39 0.66 26.18
C LEU A 567 15.65 0.07 27.57
N ALA A 568 16.87 0.22 28.09
CA ALA A 568 17.22 -0.19 29.46
C ALA A 568 16.48 0.65 30.52
N ASP A 569 16.29 1.95 30.30
CA ASP A 569 15.49 2.78 31.20
C ASP A 569 14.00 2.38 31.18
N GLU A 570 13.42 2.14 30.00
CA GLU A 570 12.03 1.64 29.87
C GLU A 570 11.85 0.29 30.57
N LEU A 571 12.76 -0.67 30.33
CA LEU A 571 12.76 -1.97 31.02
C LEU A 571 12.88 -1.82 32.53
N ARG A 572 13.72 -0.91 33.03
CA ARG A 572 13.85 -0.65 34.48
C ARG A 572 12.55 -0.09 35.04
N ASN A 573 11.88 0.78 34.29
CA ASN A 573 10.64 1.48 34.69
C ASN A 573 9.38 0.60 34.66
N CYS A 574 9.39 -0.54 33.94
CA CYS A 574 8.29 -1.52 33.98
C CYS A 574 7.98 -1.95 35.43
N LYS A 575 6.70 -1.84 35.82
CA LYS A 575 6.23 -2.10 37.19
C LYS A 575 5.73 -3.53 37.38
N ASN A 576 5.31 -4.16 36.29
CA ASN A 576 4.87 -5.55 36.26
C ASN A 576 6.07 -6.47 35.98
N PRO A 577 5.92 -7.81 36.09
CA PRO A 577 6.78 -8.74 35.37
C PRO A 577 6.88 -8.34 33.90
N ALA A 578 8.06 -8.47 33.29
CA ALA A 578 8.28 -7.94 31.95
C ALA A 578 9.07 -8.89 31.03
N VAL A 579 8.81 -8.77 29.73
CA VAL A 579 9.52 -9.44 28.64
C VAL A 579 10.06 -8.40 27.67
N PHE A 580 11.34 -8.52 27.32
CA PHE A 580 11.96 -7.80 26.22
C PHE A 580 12.00 -8.70 24.99
N LEU A 581 11.56 -8.20 23.84
CA LEU A 581 11.69 -8.86 22.53
C LEU A 581 12.34 -7.87 21.57
N GLY A 582 13.65 -7.94 21.39
CA GLY A 582 14.38 -6.92 20.63
C GLY A 582 15.36 -7.48 19.62
N TYR A 583 15.36 -6.90 18.42
CA TYR A 583 16.49 -7.00 17.50
C TYR A 583 17.54 -5.97 17.92
N VAL A 584 18.59 -6.44 18.57
CA VAL A 584 19.71 -5.67 19.09
C VAL A 584 20.91 -5.96 18.20
N THR A 585 21.36 -4.97 17.44
CA THR A 585 22.44 -5.05 16.44
C THR A 585 23.84 -5.14 17.07
N SER A 586 24.02 -6.13 17.95
CA SER A 586 25.24 -6.44 18.72
C SER A 586 25.20 -7.87 19.29
N GLN A 587 26.36 -8.42 19.65
CA GLN A 587 26.49 -9.79 20.20
C GLN A 587 26.07 -9.94 21.67
N PRO A 588 25.79 -11.18 22.13
CA PRO A 588 25.69 -11.48 23.56
C PRO A 588 26.99 -11.10 24.27
N GLY A 589 26.89 -10.40 25.40
CA GLY A 589 28.05 -9.90 26.15
C GLY A 589 28.70 -8.61 25.61
N SER A 590 28.17 -8.03 24.54
CA SER A 590 28.56 -6.69 24.05
C SER A 590 28.20 -5.56 25.02
N ARG A 591 28.60 -4.32 24.69
CA ARG A 591 28.24 -3.10 25.43
C ARG A 591 26.72 -2.95 25.56
N ASP A 592 26.01 -2.98 24.44
CA ASP A 592 24.58 -2.65 24.37
C ASP A 592 23.74 -3.76 25.01
N TYR A 593 24.14 -5.02 24.82
CA TYR A 593 23.63 -6.16 25.57
C TYR A 593 23.79 -6.00 27.10
N LYS A 594 24.99 -5.61 27.56
CA LYS A 594 25.27 -5.43 29.00
C LYS A 594 24.48 -4.28 29.60
N GLU A 595 24.26 -3.20 28.86
CA GLU A 595 23.40 -2.08 29.28
C GLU A 595 21.97 -2.58 29.52
N LEU A 596 21.37 -3.28 28.55
CA LEU A 596 20.02 -3.86 28.68
C LEU A 596 19.89 -4.78 29.90
N ILE A 597 20.80 -5.74 30.05
CA ILE A 597 20.81 -6.70 31.18
C ILE A 597 20.96 -5.98 32.53
N SER A 598 22.02 -5.16 32.68
CA SER A 598 22.40 -4.61 33.98
C SER A 598 21.57 -3.41 34.43
N ARG A 599 21.28 -2.47 33.53
CA ARG A 599 20.50 -1.25 33.82
C ARG A 599 19.00 -1.49 33.69
N GLY A 600 18.58 -2.31 32.72
CA GLY A 600 17.18 -2.75 32.60
C GLY A 600 16.75 -3.76 33.67
N GLY A 601 17.70 -4.40 34.35
CA GLY A 601 17.42 -5.34 35.43
C GLY A 601 16.73 -6.62 34.94
N VAL A 602 17.08 -7.08 33.74
CA VAL A 602 16.51 -8.26 33.08
C VAL A 602 17.55 -9.39 32.96
N LYS A 603 17.06 -10.61 32.88
CA LYS A 603 17.84 -11.82 32.58
C LYS A 603 17.67 -12.17 31.11
N ASP A 604 18.72 -12.67 30.48
CA ASP A 604 18.61 -13.34 29.19
C ASP A 604 17.89 -14.70 29.34
N ILE A 605 17.06 -15.08 28.37
CA ILE A 605 16.41 -16.40 28.33
C ILE A 605 17.43 -17.55 28.40
N ASP A 606 18.54 -17.41 27.67
CA ASP A 606 19.61 -18.39 27.57
C ASP A 606 20.95 -17.74 27.13
N GLU A 607 21.74 -17.27 28.09
CA GLU A 607 23.08 -16.72 27.90
C GLU A 607 24.09 -17.69 27.22
N THR A 608 23.76 -18.98 27.08
CA THR A 608 24.64 -19.98 26.43
C THR A 608 24.52 -20.00 24.91
N ASP A 609 23.41 -19.51 24.35
CA ASP A 609 23.25 -19.38 22.90
C ASP A 609 23.95 -18.11 22.39
N LYS A 610 25.19 -18.27 21.95
CA LYS A 610 26.00 -17.22 21.32
C LYS A 610 25.71 -17.03 19.83
N GLY A 611 24.89 -17.89 19.23
CA GLY A 611 24.58 -17.91 17.80
C GLY A 611 23.28 -17.19 17.44
N ARG A 612 22.60 -16.55 18.40
CA ARG A 612 21.44 -15.66 18.17
C ARG A 612 21.88 -14.21 17.99
N TRP A 613 22.69 -13.96 16.95
CA TRP A 613 22.99 -12.58 16.57
C TRP A 613 21.68 -11.87 16.18
N CYS A 614 21.57 -10.58 16.48
CA CYS A 614 20.40 -9.72 16.34
C CYS A 614 19.20 -10.00 17.28
N GLU A 615 18.50 -11.13 17.22
CA GLU A 615 17.24 -11.28 17.98
C GLU A 615 17.41 -11.79 19.41
N TYR A 616 16.81 -11.09 20.40
CA TYR A 616 16.91 -11.40 21.83
C TYR A 616 15.56 -11.48 22.54
N ILE A 617 15.48 -12.44 23.47
CA ILE A 617 14.41 -12.53 24.47
C ILE A 617 15.03 -12.37 25.86
N MET A 618 14.63 -11.32 26.60
CA MET A 618 15.04 -11.09 28.00
C MET A 618 13.79 -10.94 28.89
N TYR A 619 13.91 -11.12 30.21
CA TYR A 619 12.77 -11.11 31.12
C TYR A 619 13.12 -10.68 32.55
N LYS A 620 12.14 -10.18 33.31
CA LYS A 620 12.21 -9.97 34.76
C LYS A 620 10.87 -10.30 35.43
N GLY A 621 10.90 -10.72 36.71
CA GLY A 621 9.68 -11.03 37.47
C GLY A 621 8.92 -12.28 37.02
N LEU A 622 9.53 -13.12 36.17
CA LEU A 622 8.94 -14.35 35.60
C LEU A 622 9.86 -15.55 35.87
N ILE A 623 9.26 -16.75 35.85
CA ILE A 623 9.98 -18.03 35.84
C ILE A 623 10.13 -18.46 34.37
N ARG A 624 11.34 -18.69 33.87
CA ARG A 624 11.53 -19.26 32.53
C ARG A 624 11.21 -20.75 32.51
N LEU A 625 10.55 -21.22 31.46
CA LEU A 625 10.18 -22.63 31.28
C LEU A 625 10.83 -23.26 30.03
N GLY A 626 11.04 -22.47 28.97
CA GLY A 626 11.69 -22.95 27.77
C GLY A 626 12.08 -21.86 26.78
N TYR A 627 12.89 -22.24 25.80
CA TYR A 627 13.39 -21.42 24.71
C TYR A 627 13.56 -22.29 23.45
N ALA A 628 13.08 -21.82 22.31
CA ALA A 628 13.28 -22.48 21.02
C ALA A 628 13.56 -21.47 19.89
N ARG A 629 14.27 -21.95 18.88
CA ARG A 629 14.50 -21.30 17.59
C ARG A 629 13.92 -22.18 16.50
N VAL A 630 13.18 -21.59 15.56
CA VAL A 630 12.51 -22.28 14.46
C VAL A 630 13.01 -21.73 13.13
N THR A 631 13.46 -22.61 12.24
CA THR A 631 14.03 -22.23 10.94
C THR A 631 13.03 -21.43 10.11
N HIS A 632 13.52 -20.37 9.48
CA HIS A 632 12.74 -19.43 8.68
C HIS A 632 12.11 -20.02 7.41
N GLY A 633 12.53 -21.22 6.95
CA GLY A 633 11.96 -21.90 5.77
C GLY A 633 12.11 -21.12 4.45
N GLY A 634 13.01 -20.14 4.41
CA GLY A 634 13.16 -19.18 3.30
C GLY A 634 12.16 -18.01 3.31
N LEU A 635 11.31 -17.86 4.35
CA LEU A 635 10.30 -16.79 4.46
C LEU A 635 10.83 -15.45 4.97
N SER A 636 12.03 -15.43 5.53
CA SER A 636 12.80 -14.27 6.04
C SER A 636 14.28 -14.69 6.10
N ASP A 637 15.23 -13.81 6.41
CA ASP A 637 16.64 -14.15 6.66
C ASP A 637 16.90 -14.63 8.10
N THR A 638 15.98 -14.33 9.03
CA THR A 638 16.08 -14.56 10.48
C THR A 638 15.18 -15.71 10.94
N GLU A 639 15.67 -16.51 11.89
CA GLU A 639 14.88 -17.58 12.52
C GLU A 639 13.89 -17.02 13.55
N VAL A 640 12.69 -17.61 13.66
CA VAL A 640 11.74 -17.24 14.72
C VAL A 640 12.30 -17.69 16.07
N GLN A 641 12.37 -16.81 17.06
CA GLN A 641 12.68 -17.19 18.44
C GLN A 641 11.42 -17.17 19.32
N ILE A 642 11.29 -18.15 20.22
CA ILE A 642 10.16 -18.25 21.14
C ILE A 642 10.63 -18.59 22.56
N GLY A 643 10.21 -17.78 23.53
CA GLY A 643 10.38 -18.01 24.96
C GLY A 643 9.08 -18.47 25.61
N ARG A 644 9.18 -19.33 26.63
CA ARG A 644 8.05 -19.74 27.45
C ARG A 644 8.28 -19.36 28.91
N PHE A 645 7.25 -18.77 29.53
CA PHE A 645 7.32 -18.19 30.86
C PHE A 645 6.13 -18.63 31.73
N ARG A 646 6.32 -18.55 33.05
CA ARG A 646 5.27 -18.64 34.06
C ARG A 646 5.28 -17.39 34.94
N ILE A 647 4.12 -16.77 35.11
CA ILE A 647 3.93 -15.71 36.09
C ILE A 647 3.95 -16.35 37.49
N PRO A 648 4.84 -15.94 38.42
CA PRO A 648 4.93 -16.52 39.76
C PRO A 648 3.65 -16.28 40.57
N GLU A 649 3.36 -17.17 41.53
CA GLU A 649 2.22 -17.00 42.44
C GLU A 649 2.44 -15.87 43.44
N ASP A 650 3.62 -15.81 44.04
CA ASP A 650 4.13 -14.66 44.80
C ASP A 650 5.27 -13.96 44.03
N PRO A 651 5.03 -12.81 43.39
CA PRO A 651 6.07 -12.04 42.69
C PRO A 651 7.22 -11.55 43.58
N LYS A 652 7.07 -11.54 44.92
CA LYS A 652 8.12 -11.12 45.87
C LYS A 652 9.01 -12.28 46.31
N ASN A 653 8.52 -13.52 46.27
CA ASN A 653 9.20 -14.69 46.80
C ASN A 653 9.06 -15.88 45.86
N PHE A 654 9.73 -15.81 44.70
CA PHE A 654 9.83 -16.91 43.76
C PHE A 654 11.29 -17.21 43.41
N VAL A 655 11.56 -18.46 43.07
CA VAL A 655 12.84 -18.90 42.50
C VAL A 655 12.61 -19.21 41.03
N ASP A 656 13.60 -18.86 40.22
CA ASP A 656 13.58 -19.01 38.77
C ASP A 656 14.42 -20.21 38.33
N ASN A 657 14.01 -20.88 37.26
CA ASN A 657 14.51 -22.19 36.86
C ASN A 657 15.94 -22.11 36.32
N ARG A 658 16.81 -22.97 36.83
CA ARG A 658 18.25 -22.98 36.48
C ARG A 658 18.70 -24.26 35.79
N ARG A 659 17.99 -25.36 35.96
CA ARG A 659 18.39 -26.66 35.43
C ARG A 659 17.95 -26.82 33.97
N LEU A 660 18.88 -26.67 33.05
CA LEU A 660 18.65 -26.87 31.62
C LEU A 660 18.49 -28.36 31.26
N THR A 661 17.53 -28.68 30.39
CA THR A 661 17.48 -29.95 29.66
C THR A 661 17.01 -29.75 28.22
N LYS A 662 17.36 -30.70 27.35
CA LYS A 662 16.86 -30.82 25.96
C LYS A 662 16.10 -32.14 25.74
N ASP A 663 16.01 -32.96 26.78
CA ASP A 663 15.35 -34.26 26.75
C ASP A 663 13.85 -34.07 27.05
N PRO A 664 12.96 -34.19 26.05
CA PRO A 664 11.53 -33.94 26.24
C PRO A 664 10.87 -34.97 27.19
N ALA A 665 11.50 -36.13 27.43
CA ALA A 665 10.98 -37.11 28.39
C ALA A 665 11.14 -36.67 29.86
N ARG A 666 11.92 -35.60 30.13
CA ARG A 666 12.13 -35.00 31.46
C ARG A 666 11.28 -33.77 31.71
N VAL A 667 10.38 -33.44 30.78
CA VAL A 667 9.60 -32.20 30.77
C VAL A 667 8.12 -32.58 30.77
N ASP A 668 7.31 -31.80 31.49
CA ASP A 668 5.86 -31.96 31.46
C ASP A 668 5.33 -31.74 30.03
N LYS A 669 4.40 -32.59 29.58
CA LYS A 669 3.85 -32.54 28.22
C LYS A 669 3.22 -31.19 27.90
N ASP A 670 2.59 -30.56 28.89
CA ASP A 670 1.96 -29.26 28.74
C ASP A 670 2.96 -28.10 28.57
N LEU A 671 4.24 -28.33 28.90
CA LEU A 671 5.34 -27.37 28.76
C LEU A 671 6.11 -27.51 27.44
N LEU A 672 5.94 -28.62 26.71
CA LEU A 672 6.61 -28.86 25.43
C LEU A 672 6.20 -27.81 24.38
N PHE A 673 7.13 -27.46 23.50
CA PHE A 673 6.83 -26.73 22.27
C PHE A 673 6.17 -27.65 21.23
N ASN A 674 5.49 -27.07 20.23
CA ASN A 674 4.74 -27.82 19.24
C ASN A 674 5.65 -28.81 18.47
N SER A 675 5.28 -30.10 18.46
CA SER A 675 6.03 -31.17 17.82
C SER A 675 6.07 -31.12 16.29
N VAL A 676 5.30 -30.22 15.66
CA VAL A 676 5.30 -30.00 14.21
C VAL A 676 6.70 -29.67 13.65
N PHE A 677 7.56 -29.03 14.43
CA PHE A 677 8.94 -28.70 14.05
C PHE A 677 9.95 -29.84 14.27
N GLY A 678 9.47 -31.04 14.61
CA GLY A 678 10.26 -32.28 14.68
C GLY A 678 11.27 -32.32 15.83
N THR A 679 12.37 -33.03 15.61
CA THR A 679 13.55 -33.03 16.47
C THR A 679 14.53 -31.94 16.04
N TYR A 680 15.34 -31.45 16.98
CA TYR A 680 16.25 -30.35 16.72
C TYR A 680 17.41 -30.69 15.77
N HIS A 681 17.89 -29.68 15.05
CA HIS A 681 19.17 -29.71 14.35
C HIS A 681 20.29 -29.10 15.22
N ASP A 682 21.46 -29.73 15.24
CA ASP A 682 22.66 -29.21 15.89
C ASP A 682 23.42 -28.24 14.96
N GLY A 683 23.54 -26.98 15.36
CA GLY A 683 24.20 -25.92 14.59
C GLY A 683 23.35 -25.28 13.49
N HIS A 684 23.95 -24.36 12.73
CA HIS A 684 23.30 -23.71 11.58
C HIS A 684 22.96 -24.75 10.49
N GLY A 685 21.89 -24.47 9.76
CA GLY A 685 21.42 -25.28 8.65
C GLY A 685 20.30 -24.55 7.92
N TYR A 686 20.31 -24.61 6.60
CA TYR A 686 19.35 -23.95 5.72
C TYR A 686 18.35 -24.99 5.23
N PHE A 687 17.11 -24.88 5.69
CA PHE A 687 16.04 -25.84 5.43
C PHE A 687 14.91 -25.16 4.67
N SER A 688 14.30 -25.88 3.73
CA SER A 688 13.09 -25.44 3.03
C SER A 688 11.82 -25.64 3.87
N ASP A 689 11.91 -26.38 4.98
CA ASP A 689 10.85 -26.61 5.95
C ASP A 689 11.20 -26.02 7.32
N HIS A 690 10.16 -25.88 8.16
CA HIS A 690 10.28 -25.30 9.50
C HIS A 690 10.63 -26.38 10.51
N ARG A 691 11.78 -26.25 11.16
CA ARG A 691 12.36 -27.21 12.10
C ARG A 691 12.91 -26.50 13.32
N PHE A 692 13.01 -27.21 14.44
CA PHE A 692 13.75 -26.71 15.58
C PHE A 692 15.26 -26.64 15.30
N HIS A 693 15.87 -25.53 15.70
CA HIS A 693 17.20 -25.11 15.27
C HIS A 693 18.16 -24.88 16.45
N MET A 694 19.46 -24.78 16.16
CA MET A 694 20.50 -24.38 17.12
C MET A 694 20.48 -25.16 18.44
N SER A 695 20.22 -26.46 18.33
CA SER A 695 20.16 -27.37 19.47
C SER A 695 19.14 -26.94 20.54
N THR A 696 18.06 -26.29 20.10
CA THR A 696 16.82 -26.00 20.86
C THR A 696 15.70 -26.89 20.30
N PRO A 697 14.60 -27.22 21.01
CA PRO A 697 14.11 -26.59 22.22
C PRO A 697 14.95 -26.92 23.44
N LYS A 698 15.09 -25.91 24.29
CA LYS A 698 15.72 -25.95 25.59
C LYS A 698 14.64 -25.73 26.64
N TYR A 699 14.63 -26.52 27.70
CA TYR A 699 13.66 -26.45 28.79
C TYR A 699 14.37 -26.20 30.10
N PHE A 700 13.77 -25.35 30.94
CA PHE A 700 14.34 -24.94 32.22
C PHE A 700 13.48 -25.50 33.33
N LEU A 701 14.07 -26.36 34.15
CA LEU A 701 13.47 -27.01 35.30
C LEU A 701 13.93 -26.33 36.61
N PRO A 702 13.16 -26.48 37.71
CA PRO A 702 13.57 -26.05 39.04
C PRO A 702 14.96 -26.56 39.45
#